data_AF-A0A4Z0P6Z3-F1
#
_entry.id   AF-A0A4Z0P6Z3-F1
#
_cell.length_a   1.000
_cell.length_b   1.000
_cell.length_c   1.000
_cell.angle_alpha   90.00
_cell.angle_beta   90.00
_cell.angle_gamma   90.00
#
_symmetry.space_group_name_H-M   'P 1'
#
loop_
_entity.id
_entity.type
_entity.pdbx_description
1 polymer ?
#
loop_
_entity_poly.entity_id
_entity_poly.type
_entity_poly.pdbx_seq_one_letter_code
_entity_poly.pdbx_strand_id
1 'polypeptide(L)'
;MTYSALCRVAATVAGTGCTLLLACTAHPPAATVSSTPNKFTQDATLRQIATAQDERNTAALLPFLEGPNASYRREAALALASVQSKTATTALLARLQDTAAPVRQAAAYALGQTADSTAEAGLVKYLALEIDPTVRRYELEALGRCTSRSGLAALVRLPSALTTDTAALSGQAWGLYRAGLRGLTSEAAVTRLVQLLGRTNPLGARLASANALARTRGLNLAPYAMAIGAAAQQDPHYAVRSAAASALGKAAQDPVVPSLLASLARRDPDYRVRVSALRAMNAAMYAPVKEAAWAALTDANAQVALSAAEFFLAYATNEPGSLFLEKADKLPQWRVRSTLLAAALKQETTGREAIRSAVQARYAAATSPYEKGYLLKALGEDPAAFEFVRQATFAPNQSVVIGTYGMEALVAMRNQADFPASQHAEFALTLRQAVLSQDVARMGIAAEAIRDPKLDLRRLLPSPDFLVEARDRLVLPRDLEAWQSLQQTIDYVQKRKATPVPVATAATHPINWALVAELPATQRAVVHTEKGDITLRLLVEEAPGSVASFVELTRQGFYNGRNFHRVVPNFVAQGGCPRGDGWGSSDYNLRSELGDRRYGEGAVGLASAGKDTESCQWFITHAPTPHLDGRYTIFAQVVSGMDVVSRLDIGDRIDKIELVR
;
A
#
# COMPACT_ATOMS: atom_id res chain seq x y z
N MET A 1 47.69 10.30 10.34
CA MET A 1 48.80 9.33 10.44
C MET A 1 48.51 8.28 9.37
N THR A 2 49.05 8.43 8.15
CA THR A 2 50.40 8.02 7.67
C THR A 2 50.41 6.58 7.15
N TYR A 3 50.97 6.24 5.98
CA TYR A 3 51.35 6.97 4.74
C TYR A 3 51.80 5.88 3.70
N SER A 4 52.19 6.26 2.48
CA SER A 4 52.90 5.47 1.42
C SER A 4 52.01 4.82 0.34
N ALA A 5 52.35 4.78 -0.96
CA ALA A 5 53.18 5.63 -1.84
C ALA A 5 52.80 5.26 -3.30
N LEU A 6 52.42 6.18 -4.19
CA LEU A 6 53.28 7.00 -5.05
C LEU A 6 54.36 6.26 -5.86
N CYS A 7 54.21 6.30 -7.20
CA CYS A 7 55.34 6.38 -8.12
C CYS A 7 54.97 7.32 -9.29
N ARG A 8 55.87 8.26 -9.63
CA ARG A 8 55.77 9.21 -10.76
C ARG A 8 57.00 9.06 -11.65
N VAL A 9 56.86 9.27 -12.97
CA VAL A 9 57.97 9.60 -13.88
C VAL A 9 57.50 10.68 -14.88
N ALA A 10 58.42 11.53 -15.35
CA ALA A 10 58.22 12.67 -16.27
C ALA A 10 59.47 12.87 -17.16
N ALA A 11 59.50 13.69 -18.22
CA ALA A 11 58.50 14.63 -18.73
C ALA A 11 58.14 14.32 -20.22
N THR A 12 58.08 15.18 -21.24
CA THR A 12 58.47 16.60 -21.46
C THR A 12 57.61 17.22 -22.59
N VAL A 13 57.85 18.48 -22.98
CA VAL A 13 57.10 19.22 -24.03
C VAL A 13 57.96 19.42 -25.29
N ALA A 14 57.38 19.27 -26.49
CA ALA A 14 57.47 20.21 -27.65
C ALA A 14 57.21 19.54 -29.02
N GLY A 15 56.66 20.29 -29.99
CA GLY A 15 56.95 20.06 -31.42
C GLY A 15 55.81 19.61 -32.35
N THR A 16 55.03 20.57 -32.86
CA THR A 16 54.52 20.67 -34.25
C THR A 16 54.28 19.41 -35.10
N GLY A 17 53.03 19.17 -35.51
CA GLY A 17 52.68 18.24 -36.59
C GLY A 17 51.20 18.30 -36.96
N CYS A 18 50.82 19.13 -37.94
CA CYS A 18 49.43 19.27 -38.39
C CYS A 18 49.11 18.24 -39.49
N THR A 19 48.28 17.24 -39.18
CA THR A 19 47.60 16.39 -40.16
C THR A 19 46.18 16.08 -39.70
N LEU A 20 45.19 16.73 -40.32
CA LEU A 20 43.78 16.33 -40.17
C LEU A 20 43.56 15.00 -40.89
N LEU A 21 43.44 13.90 -40.12
CA LEU A 21 42.84 12.67 -40.59
C LEU A 21 41.38 12.62 -40.14
N LEU A 22 40.46 12.89 -41.07
CA LEU A 22 39.03 12.66 -40.91
C LEU A 22 38.74 11.15 -40.84
N ALA A 23 38.96 10.55 -39.67
CA ALA A 23 38.54 9.20 -39.38
C ALA A 23 37.03 9.17 -39.11
N CYS A 24 36.23 8.87 -40.13
CA CYS A 24 34.82 8.52 -39.97
C CYS A 24 34.69 7.20 -39.20
N THR A 25 34.76 7.26 -37.87
CA THR A 25 34.40 6.12 -37.02
C THR A 25 32.89 5.92 -37.09
N ALA A 26 32.46 5.01 -37.96
CA ALA A 26 31.10 4.50 -37.95
C ALA A 26 30.78 4.03 -36.51
N HIS A 27 29.68 4.54 -35.94
CA HIS A 27 29.16 3.94 -34.72
C HIS A 27 28.92 2.45 -35.00
N PRO A 28 29.41 1.53 -34.16
CA PRO A 28 28.97 0.15 -34.27
C PRO A 28 27.44 0.14 -34.10
N PRO A 29 26.67 -0.56 -34.95
CA PRO A 29 25.24 -0.66 -34.76
C PRO A 29 24.98 -1.18 -33.36
N ALA A 30 24.08 -0.51 -32.62
CA ALA A 30 23.73 -0.90 -31.26
C ALA A 30 23.40 -2.39 -31.25
N ALA A 31 24.16 -3.17 -30.48
CA ALA A 31 24.02 -4.62 -30.47
C ALA A 31 22.56 -4.97 -30.17
N THR A 32 21.90 -5.63 -31.11
CA THR A 32 20.50 -6.02 -30.98
C THR A 32 20.39 -7.00 -29.82
N VAL A 33 20.01 -6.49 -28.65
CA VAL A 33 19.77 -7.31 -27.46
C VAL A 33 18.67 -8.30 -27.81
N SER A 34 19.05 -9.57 -27.93
CA SER A 34 18.11 -10.66 -28.23
C SER A 34 17.14 -10.78 -27.07
N SER A 35 15.98 -10.16 -27.19
CA SER A 35 14.98 -10.09 -26.14
C SER A 35 14.26 -11.43 -26.05
N THR A 36 14.50 -12.19 -24.98
CA THR A 36 13.90 -13.52 -24.77
C THR A 36 12.37 -13.44 -24.84
N PRO A 37 11.70 -14.22 -25.73
CA PRO A 37 10.24 -14.32 -25.75
C PRO A 37 9.71 -14.79 -24.39
N ASN A 38 8.51 -14.35 -24.01
CA ASN A 38 7.90 -14.81 -22.78
C ASN A 38 7.28 -16.21 -22.93
N LYS A 39 7.07 -16.91 -21.80
CA LYS A 39 6.55 -18.27 -21.75
C LYS A 39 5.21 -18.47 -22.50
N PHE A 40 4.38 -17.43 -22.61
CA PHE A 40 3.09 -17.50 -23.31
C PHE A 40 3.18 -17.32 -24.82
N THR A 41 4.31 -16.88 -25.39
CA THR A 41 4.43 -16.62 -26.84
C THR A 41 4.13 -17.88 -27.67
N GLN A 42 4.72 -19.02 -27.29
CA GLN A 42 4.62 -20.27 -28.06
C GLN A 42 3.79 -21.37 -27.36
N ASP A 43 3.54 -21.25 -26.06
CA ASP A 43 2.83 -22.27 -25.28
C ASP A 43 1.31 -21.98 -25.19
N ALA A 44 0.53 -22.71 -25.99
CA ALA A 44 -0.92 -22.62 -25.97
C ALA A 44 -1.57 -23.16 -24.69
N THR A 45 -0.92 -24.11 -23.99
CA THR A 45 -1.44 -24.69 -22.74
C THR A 45 -1.27 -23.73 -21.58
N LEU A 46 -0.14 -23.02 -21.49
CA LEU A 46 0.02 -21.95 -20.50
C LEU A 46 -0.98 -20.81 -20.72
N ARG A 47 -1.31 -20.47 -21.98
CA ARG A 47 -2.40 -19.53 -22.27
C ARG A 47 -3.76 -20.06 -21.81
N GLN A 48 -4.08 -21.33 -22.04
CA GLN A 48 -5.32 -21.94 -21.54
C GLN A 48 -5.44 -21.90 -20.01
N ILE A 49 -4.36 -22.22 -19.28
CA ILE A 49 -4.31 -22.16 -17.82
C ILE A 49 -4.52 -20.73 -17.32
N ALA A 50 -3.87 -19.74 -17.95
CA ALA A 50 -3.99 -18.34 -17.58
C ALA A 50 -5.36 -17.72 -17.95
N THR A 51 -5.98 -18.12 -19.08
CA THR A 51 -7.37 -17.76 -19.40
C THR A 51 -8.33 -18.35 -18.36
N ALA A 52 -8.17 -19.64 -17.99
CA ALA A 52 -9.01 -20.26 -16.96
C ALA A 52 -8.79 -19.64 -15.56
N GLN A 53 -7.60 -19.09 -15.28
CA GLN A 53 -7.37 -18.24 -14.12
C GLN A 53 -8.24 -16.98 -14.17
N ASP A 54 -8.14 -16.22 -15.27
CA ASP A 54 -8.86 -14.95 -15.50
C ASP A 54 -10.38 -15.14 -15.38
N GLU A 55 -10.93 -16.13 -16.08
CA GLU A 55 -12.35 -16.55 -16.03
C GLU A 55 -12.82 -17.10 -14.67
N ARG A 56 -11.91 -17.27 -13.69
CA ARG A 56 -12.17 -17.92 -12.39
C ARG A 56 -12.66 -19.38 -12.51
N ASN A 57 -12.35 -20.02 -13.64
CA ASN A 57 -12.85 -21.33 -14.04
C ASN A 57 -12.09 -22.47 -13.35
N THR A 58 -12.48 -22.76 -12.10
CA THR A 58 -11.87 -23.85 -11.31
C THR A 58 -11.99 -25.21 -12.02
N ALA A 59 -13.11 -25.49 -12.69
CA ALA A 59 -13.33 -26.77 -13.36
C ALA A 59 -12.34 -27.01 -14.52
N ALA A 60 -12.03 -25.97 -15.30
CA ALA A 60 -11.02 -26.04 -16.35
C ALA A 60 -9.58 -26.17 -15.83
N LEU A 61 -9.30 -25.67 -14.61
CA LEU A 61 -7.97 -25.75 -14.00
C LEU A 61 -7.65 -27.12 -13.38
N LEU A 62 -8.64 -27.84 -12.85
CA LEU A 62 -8.42 -29.11 -12.13
C LEU A 62 -7.71 -30.20 -12.96
N PRO A 63 -8.04 -30.46 -14.25
CA PRO A 63 -7.35 -31.48 -15.05
C PRO A 63 -5.84 -31.22 -15.21
N PHE A 64 -5.42 -29.96 -15.26
CA PHE A 64 -4.01 -29.61 -15.39
C PHE A 64 -3.19 -29.94 -14.13
N LEU A 65 -3.83 -30.14 -12.97
CA LEU A 65 -3.15 -30.63 -11.76
C LEU A 65 -2.76 -32.11 -11.84
N GLU A 66 -3.39 -32.94 -12.69
CA GLU A 66 -3.06 -34.38 -12.82
C GLU A 66 -2.15 -34.67 -14.03
N GLY A 67 -1.89 -33.67 -14.89
CA GLY A 67 -1.17 -33.85 -16.14
C GLY A 67 0.32 -34.24 -15.96
N PRO A 68 0.94 -34.92 -16.95
CA PRO A 68 2.31 -35.42 -16.82
C PRO A 68 3.35 -34.30 -16.71
N ASN A 69 3.10 -33.12 -17.29
CA ASN A 69 4.02 -31.99 -17.27
C ASN A 69 3.97 -31.23 -15.93
N ALA A 70 5.04 -31.30 -15.15
CA ALA A 70 5.16 -30.62 -13.86
C ALA A 70 5.06 -29.09 -13.95
N SER A 71 5.45 -28.48 -15.08
CA SER A 71 5.29 -27.03 -15.29
C SER A 71 3.81 -26.65 -15.32
N TYR A 72 2.98 -27.40 -16.04
CA TYR A 72 1.54 -27.17 -16.13
C TYR A 72 0.84 -27.45 -14.78
N ARG A 73 1.24 -28.50 -14.05
CA ARG A 73 0.73 -28.74 -12.68
C ARG A 73 1.03 -27.56 -11.74
N ARG A 74 2.25 -27.01 -11.80
CA ARG A 74 2.66 -25.83 -11.01
C ARG A 74 1.85 -24.60 -11.40
N GLU A 75 1.75 -24.28 -12.68
CA GLU A 75 1.04 -23.09 -13.16
C GLU A 75 -0.48 -23.20 -12.90
N ALA A 76 -1.07 -24.39 -12.99
CA ALA A 76 -2.47 -24.62 -12.59
C ALA A 76 -2.70 -24.45 -11.07
N ALA A 77 -1.75 -24.89 -10.23
CA ALA A 77 -1.82 -24.61 -8.80
C ALA A 77 -1.71 -23.11 -8.49
N LEU A 78 -0.80 -22.38 -9.16
CA LEU A 78 -0.70 -20.91 -9.03
C LEU A 78 -1.97 -20.21 -9.55
N ALA A 79 -2.56 -20.66 -10.65
CA ALA A 79 -3.84 -20.16 -11.14
C ALA A 79 -4.94 -20.31 -10.08
N LEU A 80 -5.04 -21.48 -9.44
CA LEU A 80 -5.98 -21.72 -8.34
C LEU A 80 -5.70 -20.85 -7.11
N ALA A 81 -4.48 -20.38 -6.90
CA ALA A 81 -4.14 -19.40 -5.86
C ALA A 81 -4.71 -17.99 -6.14
N SER A 82 -4.91 -17.64 -7.41
CA SER A 82 -5.65 -16.44 -7.84
C SER A 82 -7.17 -16.66 -7.79
N VAL A 83 -7.66 -17.84 -8.22
CA VAL A 83 -9.10 -18.15 -8.17
C VAL A 83 -9.62 -18.27 -6.73
N GLN A 84 -8.83 -18.87 -5.82
CA GLN A 84 -9.13 -19.06 -4.40
C GLN A 84 -10.40 -19.89 -4.11
N SER A 85 -10.85 -20.73 -5.05
CA SER A 85 -12.01 -21.59 -4.82
C SER A 85 -11.70 -22.70 -3.82
N LYS A 86 -12.53 -22.82 -2.78
CA LYS A 86 -12.47 -23.92 -1.81
C LYS A 86 -12.79 -25.28 -2.41
N THR A 87 -13.44 -25.35 -3.57
CA THR A 87 -13.67 -26.63 -4.27
C THR A 87 -12.37 -27.28 -4.74
N ALA A 88 -11.28 -26.52 -4.86
CA ALA A 88 -9.97 -27.04 -5.21
C ALA A 88 -9.15 -27.59 -4.01
N THR A 89 -9.60 -27.38 -2.75
CA THR A 89 -8.82 -27.73 -1.55
C THR A 89 -8.35 -29.20 -1.55
N THR A 90 -9.23 -30.15 -1.89
CA THR A 90 -8.88 -31.58 -1.95
C THR A 90 -7.83 -31.91 -3.00
N ALA A 91 -7.95 -31.33 -4.21
CA ALA A 91 -7.00 -31.56 -5.30
C ALA A 91 -5.63 -30.93 -5.02
N LEU A 92 -5.62 -29.74 -4.42
CA LEU A 92 -4.38 -29.07 -4.00
C LEU A 92 -3.68 -29.82 -2.86
N LEU A 93 -4.43 -30.40 -1.91
CA LEU A 93 -3.87 -31.27 -0.86
C LEU A 93 -3.19 -32.51 -1.45
N ALA A 94 -3.74 -33.11 -2.53
CA ALA A 94 -3.09 -34.23 -3.22
C ALA A 94 -1.76 -33.81 -3.90
N ARG A 95 -1.63 -32.55 -4.32
CA ARG A 95 -0.39 -32.00 -4.88
C ARG A 95 0.70 -31.67 -3.86
N LEU A 96 0.43 -31.77 -2.56
CA LEU A 96 1.49 -31.78 -1.54
C LEU A 96 2.29 -33.11 -1.51
N GLN A 97 1.93 -34.08 -2.35
CA GLN A 97 2.71 -35.31 -2.56
C GLN A 97 3.35 -35.39 -3.96
N ASP A 98 3.35 -34.29 -4.72
CA ASP A 98 3.92 -34.28 -6.07
C ASP A 98 5.43 -34.56 -6.07
N THR A 99 5.92 -35.31 -7.04
CA THR A 99 7.36 -35.61 -7.17
C THR A 99 8.19 -34.34 -7.40
N ALA A 100 7.62 -33.31 -8.05
CA ALA A 100 8.27 -32.04 -8.29
C ALA A 100 8.02 -31.05 -7.14
N ALA A 101 9.07 -30.69 -6.40
CA ALA A 101 9.01 -29.69 -5.33
C ALA A 101 8.39 -28.33 -5.75
N PRO A 102 8.62 -27.80 -6.97
CA PRO A 102 7.94 -26.59 -7.44
C PRO A 102 6.41 -26.70 -7.54
N VAL A 103 5.87 -27.90 -7.77
CA VAL A 103 4.42 -28.16 -7.75
C VAL A 103 3.91 -28.17 -6.31
N ARG A 104 4.62 -28.85 -5.39
CA ARG A 104 4.27 -28.86 -3.96
C ARG A 104 4.28 -27.46 -3.35
N GLN A 105 5.29 -26.64 -3.68
CA GLN A 105 5.35 -25.22 -3.30
C GLN A 105 4.11 -24.46 -3.79
N ALA A 106 3.76 -24.57 -5.08
CA ALA A 106 2.61 -23.88 -5.64
C ALA A 106 1.28 -24.35 -5.02
N ALA A 107 1.15 -25.65 -4.74
CA ALA A 107 0.00 -26.22 -4.05
C ALA A 107 -0.14 -25.70 -2.61
N ALA A 108 0.96 -25.65 -1.84
CA ALA A 108 0.99 -25.08 -0.50
C ALA A 108 0.61 -23.58 -0.52
N TYR A 109 1.17 -22.79 -1.44
CA TYR A 109 0.79 -21.39 -1.63
C TYR A 109 -0.70 -21.23 -1.95
N ALA A 110 -1.23 -22.04 -2.88
CA ALA A 110 -2.62 -22.03 -3.29
C ALA A 110 -3.59 -22.40 -2.15
N LEU A 111 -3.27 -23.43 -1.36
CA LEU A 111 -4.03 -23.80 -0.15
C LEU A 111 -4.09 -22.65 0.86
N GLY A 112 -2.95 -21.97 1.09
CA GLY A 112 -2.94 -20.77 1.91
C GLY A 112 -3.86 -19.67 1.37
N GLN A 113 -3.91 -19.51 0.04
CA GLN A 113 -4.71 -18.50 -0.64
C GLN A 113 -6.22 -18.79 -0.67
N THR A 114 -6.67 -20.05 -0.59
CA THR A 114 -8.12 -20.36 -0.39
C THR A 114 -8.61 -19.97 1.02
N ALA A 115 -7.69 -19.82 1.98
CA ALA A 115 -7.97 -19.62 3.40
C ALA A 115 -9.00 -20.62 3.97
N ASP A 116 -9.00 -21.84 3.43
CA ASP A 116 -9.93 -22.88 3.82
C ASP A 116 -9.43 -23.64 5.05
N SER A 117 -10.20 -23.63 6.14
CA SER A 117 -9.83 -24.32 7.38
C SER A 117 -9.89 -25.84 7.26
N THR A 118 -10.58 -26.39 6.24
CA THR A 118 -10.57 -27.84 5.99
C THR A 118 -9.18 -28.36 5.59
N ALA A 119 -8.32 -27.48 5.06
CA ALA A 119 -6.94 -27.82 4.70
C ALA A 119 -6.01 -28.04 5.91
N GLU A 120 -6.39 -27.60 7.12
CA GLU A 120 -5.51 -27.58 8.30
C GLU A 120 -4.91 -28.96 8.62
N ALA A 121 -5.75 -30.00 8.74
CA ALA A 121 -5.30 -31.34 9.06
C ALA A 121 -4.40 -31.96 7.97
N GLY A 122 -4.68 -31.63 6.70
CA GLY A 122 -3.85 -32.06 5.57
C GLY A 122 -2.48 -31.39 5.57
N LEU A 123 -2.44 -30.06 5.77
CA LEU A 123 -1.19 -29.29 5.88
C LEU A 123 -0.32 -29.78 7.04
N VAL A 124 -0.90 -30.05 8.21
CA VAL A 124 -0.15 -30.60 9.37
C VAL A 124 0.41 -32.00 9.06
N LYS A 125 -0.36 -32.85 8.38
CA LYS A 125 0.07 -34.19 7.96
C LYS A 125 1.25 -34.13 6.99
N TYR A 126 1.18 -33.31 5.95
CA TYR A 126 2.22 -33.26 4.91
C TYR A 126 3.49 -32.51 5.35
N LEU A 127 3.36 -31.50 6.21
CA LEU A 127 4.48 -30.82 6.85
C LEU A 127 5.43 -31.77 7.62
N ALA A 128 4.89 -32.85 8.18
CA ALA A 128 5.69 -33.88 8.87
C ALA A 128 6.44 -34.82 7.90
N LEU A 129 6.09 -34.81 6.61
CA LEU A 129 6.67 -35.65 5.56
C LEU A 129 7.55 -34.86 4.59
N GLU A 130 7.37 -33.55 4.50
CA GLU A 130 8.13 -32.71 3.56
C GLU A 130 9.61 -32.66 3.92
N ILE A 131 10.46 -32.86 2.91
CA ILE A 131 11.92 -32.86 2.97
C ILE A 131 12.53 -31.56 2.44
N ASP A 132 11.88 -30.91 1.47
CA ASP A 132 12.33 -29.67 0.86
C ASP A 132 12.09 -28.47 1.82
N PRO A 133 13.16 -27.75 2.25
CA PRO A 133 13.02 -26.61 3.16
C PRO A 133 12.16 -25.47 2.60
N THR A 134 12.17 -25.27 1.29
CA THR A 134 11.39 -24.23 0.62
C THR A 134 9.91 -24.57 0.68
N VAL A 135 9.52 -25.78 0.31
CA VAL A 135 8.12 -26.23 0.39
C VAL A 135 7.61 -26.19 1.84
N ARG A 136 8.42 -26.71 2.79
CA ARG A 136 8.13 -26.66 4.24
C ARG A 136 7.82 -25.24 4.73
N ARG A 137 8.55 -24.23 4.22
CA ARG A 137 8.28 -22.81 4.51
C ARG A 137 6.89 -22.38 4.02
N TYR A 138 6.47 -22.81 2.82
CA TYR A 138 5.15 -22.50 2.28
C TYR A 138 4.02 -23.20 3.02
N GLU A 139 4.18 -24.47 3.38
CA GLU A 139 3.19 -25.21 4.18
C GLU A 139 2.95 -24.56 5.55
N LEU A 140 4.01 -24.10 6.22
CA LEU A 140 3.89 -23.35 7.48
C LEU A 140 3.17 -21.99 7.32
N GLU A 141 3.42 -21.26 6.24
CA GLU A 141 2.72 -20.00 5.97
C GLU A 141 1.24 -20.23 5.58
N ALA A 142 0.98 -21.28 4.80
CA ALA A 142 -0.36 -21.73 4.44
C ALA A 142 -1.15 -22.17 5.67
N LEU A 143 -0.53 -22.93 6.58
CA LEU A 143 -1.10 -23.32 7.86
C LEU A 143 -1.52 -22.08 8.67
N GLY A 144 -0.73 -21.00 8.68
CA GLY A 144 -1.13 -19.73 9.30
C GLY A 144 -2.39 -19.08 8.70
N ARG A 145 -2.64 -19.26 7.40
CA ARG A 145 -3.85 -18.78 6.72
C ARG A 145 -5.07 -19.67 6.94
N CYS A 146 -4.88 -20.98 7.04
CA CYS A 146 -5.96 -21.97 7.21
C CYS A 146 -6.32 -22.26 8.68
N THR A 147 -5.36 -22.15 9.61
CA THR A 147 -5.50 -22.67 10.99
C THR A 147 -6.67 -22.06 11.78
N SER A 148 -7.29 -22.90 12.59
CA SER A 148 -8.29 -22.61 13.61
C SER A 148 -7.66 -22.04 14.89
N ARG A 149 -8.49 -21.60 15.84
CA ARG A 149 -8.02 -21.15 17.17
C ARG A 149 -7.37 -22.29 17.96
N SER A 150 -7.88 -23.52 17.82
CA SER A 150 -7.30 -24.76 18.38
C SER A 150 -5.97 -25.14 17.71
N GLY A 151 -5.89 -24.99 16.39
CA GLY A 151 -4.70 -25.35 15.60
C GLY A 151 -3.46 -24.49 15.84
N LEU A 152 -3.63 -23.26 16.32
CA LEU A 152 -2.54 -22.31 16.55
C LEU A 152 -1.39 -22.88 17.40
N ALA A 153 -1.68 -23.78 18.34
CA ALA A 153 -0.67 -24.42 19.18
C ALA A 153 0.39 -25.22 18.38
N ALA A 154 -0.03 -25.91 17.31
CA ALA A 154 0.88 -26.67 16.43
C ALA A 154 1.84 -25.75 15.65
N LEU A 155 1.36 -24.56 15.26
CA LEU A 155 2.18 -23.55 14.59
C LEU A 155 3.12 -22.81 15.56
N VAL A 156 2.75 -22.68 16.85
CA VAL A 156 3.62 -22.10 17.89
C VAL A 156 4.72 -23.08 18.33
N ARG A 157 4.42 -24.39 18.38
CA ARG A 157 5.35 -25.44 18.85
C ARG A 157 5.63 -26.45 17.73
N LEU A 158 6.60 -26.13 16.88
CA LEU A 158 7.08 -27.07 15.86
C LEU A 158 7.80 -28.28 16.49
N PRO A 159 7.83 -29.44 15.80
CA PRO A 159 8.65 -30.58 16.19
C PRO A 159 10.12 -30.20 16.42
N SER A 160 10.78 -30.87 17.36
CA SER A 160 12.18 -30.60 17.75
C SER A 160 13.14 -30.56 16.55
N ALA A 161 12.98 -31.49 15.60
CA ALA A 161 13.77 -31.56 14.36
C ALA A 161 13.70 -30.30 13.48
N LEU A 162 12.65 -29.48 13.62
CA LEU A 162 12.47 -28.24 12.85
C LEU A 162 12.86 -26.97 13.64
N THR A 163 13.32 -27.10 14.89
CA THR A 163 13.61 -25.93 15.76
C THR A 163 14.89 -25.18 15.39
N THR A 164 15.78 -25.79 14.60
CA THR A 164 17.02 -25.19 14.08
C THR A 164 17.00 -25.00 12.55
N ASP A 165 15.97 -25.50 11.87
CA ASP A 165 15.80 -25.36 10.42
C ASP A 165 15.43 -23.91 10.07
N THR A 166 16.31 -23.22 9.33
CA THR A 166 16.15 -21.79 9.01
C THR A 166 14.93 -21.49 8.12
N ALA A 167 14.53 -22.42 7.27
CA ALA A 167 13.35 -22.28 6.43
C ALA A 167 12.07 -22.53 7.24
N ALA A 168 12.09 -23.52 8.14
CA ALA A 168 11.00 -23.76 9.10
C ALA A 168 10.82 -22.59 10.07
N LEU A 169 11.90 -22.01 10.62
CA LEU A 169 11.84 -20.81 11.48
C LEU A 169 11.23 -19.61 10.73
N SER A 170 11.60 -19.44 9.44
CA SER A 170 11.03 -18.38 8.60
C SER A 170 9.56 -18.64 8.27
N GLY A 171 9.20 -19.89 7.96
CA GLY A 171 7.82 -20.31 7.69
C GLY A 171 6.94 -20.18 8.92
N GLN A 172 7.46 -20.53 10.11
CA GLN A 172 6.77 -20.38 11.39
C GLN A 172 6.42 -18.91 11.64
N ALA A 173 7.39 -18.01 11.51
CA ALA A 173 7.17 -16.58 11.71
C ALA A 173 6.16 -16.01 10.70
N TRP A 174 6.22 -16.42 9.42
CA TRP A 174 5.23 -16.02 8.42
C TRP A 174 3.84 -16.61 8.69
N GLY A 175 3.74 -17.88 9.10
CA GLY A 175 2.47 -18.48 9.50
C GLY A 175 1.84 -17.74 10.69
N LEU A 176 2.60 -17.48 11.74
CA LEU A 176 2.15 -16.71 12.89
C LEU A 176 1.76 -15.27 12.51
N TYR A 177 2.45 -14.65 11.54
CA TYR A 177 2.03 -13.38 10.94
C TYR A 177 0.65 -13.49 10.25
N ARG A 178 0.43 -14.50 9.41
CA ARG A 178 -0.87 -14.72 8.72
C ARG A 178 -2.01 -15.02 9.71
N ALA A 179 -1.75 -15.78 10.76
CA ALA A 179 -2.70 -16.02 11.84
C ALA A 179 -3.02 -14.73 12.61
N GLY A 180 -2.00 -13.92 12.93
CA GLY A 180 -2.15 -12.64 13.63
C GLY A 180 -2.95 -11.60 12.85
N LEU A 181 -2.83 -11.56 11.51
CA LEU A 181 -3.68 -10.73 10.65
C LEU A 181 -5.17 -11.13 10.71
N ARG A 182 -5.47 -12.40 11.00
CA ARG A 182 -6.82 -12.94 11.19
C ARG A 182 -7.32 -12.80 12.65
N GLY A 183 -6.54 -12.16 13.53
CA GLY A 183 -6.86 -12.04 14.95
C GLY A 183 -6.63 -13.33 15.76
N LEU A 184 -5.92 -14.32 15.21
CA LEU A 184 -5.53 -15.53 15.91
C LEU A 184 -4.13 -15.36 16.51
N THR A 185 -4.07 -15.20 17.83
CA THR A 185 -2.83 -15.04 18.59
C THR A 185 -3.00 -15.58 20.01
N SER A 186 -1.88 -15.76 20.71
CA SER A 186 -1.81 -16.16 22.11
C SER A 186 -0.51 -15.61 22.71
N GLU A 187 -0.40 -15.58 24.05
CA GLU A 187 0.83 -15.15 24.71
C GLU A 187 2.03 -15.98 24.24
N ALA A 188 1.90 -17.32 24.18
CA ALA A 188 2.94 -18.21 23.66
C ALA A 188 3.33 -17.92 22.20
N ALA A 189 2.37 -17.47 21.36
CA ALA A 189 2.68 -17.02 20.00
C ALA A 189 3.50 -15.72 20.01
N VAL A 190 3.18 -14.76 20.88
CA VAL A 190 3.94 -13.51 21.04
C VAL A 190 5.36 -13.81 21.55
N THR A 191 5.50 -14.63 22.60
CA THR A 191 6.81 -15.06 23.11
C THR A 191 7.63 -15.72 22.00
N ARG A 192 7.02 -16.60 21.19
CA ARG A 192 7.70 -17.27 20.07
C ARG A 192 8.13 -16.30 18.97
N LEU A 193 7.29 -15.31 18.63
CA LEU A 193 7.65 -14.27 17.67
C LEU A 193 8.86 -13.44 18.16
N VAL A 194 8.91 -13.11 19.45
CA VAL A 194 10.05 -12.38 20.06
C VAL A 194 11.32 -13.24 20.08
N GLN A 195 11.24 -14.54 20.35
CA GLN A 195 12.39 -15.46 20.18
C GLN A 195 12.91 -15.48 18.72
N LEU A 196 11.99 -15.57 17.76
CA LEU A 196 12.29 -15.58 16.32
C LEU A 196 12.82 -14.23 15.79
N LEU A 197 12.60 -13.14 16.52
CA LEU A 197 13.18 -11.81 16.24
C LEU A 197 14.67 -11.73 16.58
N GLY A 198 15.21 -12.67 17.38
CA GLY A 198 16.62 -12.69 17.79
C GLY A 198 17.59 -12.64 16.59
N ARG A 199 18.66 -11.84 16.72
CA ARG A 199 19.58 -11.46 15.61
C ARG A 199 20.24 -12.65 14.89
N THR A 200 20.41 -13.79 15.56
CA THR A 200 20.97 -15.03 15.00
C THR A 200 20.01 -15.80 14.09
N ASN A 201 18.70 -15.53 14.17
CA ASN A 201 17.71 -16.16 13.30
C ASN A 201 17.81 -15.62 11.86
N PRO A 202 17.35 -16.39 10.85
CA PRO A 202 17.34 -15.95 9.45
C PRO A 202 16.49 -14.69 9.25
N LEU A 203 16.88 -13.83 8.31
CA LEU A 203 16.21 -12.55 8.01
C LEU A 203 14.69 -12.72 7.78
N GLY A 204 14.29 -13.80 7.10
CA GLY A 204 12.87 -14.11 6.87
C GLY A 204 12.08 -14.25 8.17
N ALA A 205 12.62 -14.96 9.16
CA ALA A 205 12.01 -15.08 10.49
C ALA A 205 11.96 -13.74 11.22
N ARG A 206 13.07 -13.00 11.27
CA ARG A 206 13.15 -11.72 11.99
C ARG A 206 12.19 -10.67 11.40
N LEU A 207 12.14 -10.54 10.08
CA LEU A 207 11.26 -9.61 9.37
C LEU A 207 9.78 -9.96 9.55
N ALA A 208 9.43 -11.25 9.45
CA ALA A 208 8.07 -11.72 9.69
C ALA A 208 7.64 -11.50 11.15
N SER A 209 8.52 -11.78 12.11
CA SER A 209 8.29 -11.53 13.54
C SER A 209 8.05 -10.05 13.85
N ALA A 210 8.93 -9.16 13.36
CA ALA A 210 8.75 -7.73 13.54
C ALA A 210 7.41 -7.25 12.93
N ASN A 211 7.05 -7.72 11.73
CA ASN A 211 5.76 -7.41 11.11
C ASN A 211 4.56 -7.99 11.87
N ALA A 212 4.67 -9.17 12.48
CA ALA A 212 3.61 -9.79 13.28
C ALA A 212 3.35 -9.04 14.57
N LEU A 213 4.41 -8.68 15.30
CA LEU A 213 4.33 -7.85 16.50
C LEU A 213 3.76 -6.46 16.14
N ALA A 214 4.16 -5.87 15.01
CA ALA A 214 3.64 -4.59 14.53
C ALA A 214 2.17 -4.63 14.05
N ARG A 215 1.70 -5.69 13.36
CA ARG A 215 0.34 -5.71 12.75
C ARG A 215 -0.74 -6.48 13.52
N THR A 216 -0.40 -7.46 14.36
CA THR A 216 -1.42 -8.19 15.15
C THR A 216 -2.12 -7.24 16.11
N ARG A 217 -3.44 -7.13 16.03
CA ARG A 217 -4.22 -6.18 16.84
C ARG A 217 -4.30 -6.63 18.30
N GLY A 218 -4.40 -5.68 19.24
CA GLY A 218 -4.66 -5.96 20.65
C GLY A 218 -3.52 -6.60 21.46
N LEU A 219 -2.27 -6.59 20.95
CA LEU A 219 -1.12 -7.06 21.72
C LEU A 219 -0.67 -6.04 22.77
N ASN A 220 -0.41 -6.50 24.00
CA ASN A 220 0.44 -5.81 24.96
C ASN A 220 1.89 -6.25 24.75
N LEU A 221 2.78 -5.33 24.39
CA LEU A 221 4.20 -5.64 24.14
C LEU A 221 5.16 -5.08 25.19
N ALA A 222 4.66 -4.48 26.28
CA ALA A 222 5.51 -3.95 27.35
C ALA A 222 6.48 -5.01 27.94
N PRO A 223 6.09 -6.27 28.23
CA PRO A 223 7.02 -7.29 28.72
C PRO A 223 8.18 -7.65 27.77
N TYR A 224 8.08 -7.22 26.50
CA TYR A 224 9.04 -7.52 25.44
C TYR A 224 9.76 -6.27 24.91
N ALA A 225 9.54 -5.10 25.53
CA ALA A 225 10.04 -3.81 25.05
C ALA A 225 11.56 -3.79 24.81
N MET A 226 12.35 -4.34 25.74
CA MET A 226 13.81 -4.43 25.62
C MET A 226 14.26 -5.29 24.42
N ALA A 227 13.63 -6.44 24.20
CA ALA A 227 13.99 -7.35 23.09
C ALA A 227 13.61 -6.75 21.72
N ILE A 228 12.44 -6.12 21.63
CA ILE A 228 11.98 -5.42 20.43
C ILE A 228 12.84 -4.17 20.19
N GLY A 229 13.22 -3.44 21.25
CA GLY A 229 14.09 -2.27 21.20
C GLY A 229 15.49 -2.59 20.69
N ALA A 230 16.09 -3.69 21.16
CA ALA A 230 17.37 -4.18 20.65
C ALA A 230 17.30 -4.49 19.14
N ALA A 231 16.22 -5.13 18.66
CA ALA A 231 16.01 -5.36 17.24
C ALA A 231 15.78 -4.05 16.47
N ALA A 232 15.02 -3.11 17.03
CA ALA A 232 14.74 -1.80 16.44
C ALA A 232 16.00 -0.93 16.27
N GLN A 233 17.00 -1.07 17.14
CA GLN A 233 18.25 -0.32 17.09
C GLN A 233 19.39 -1.05 16.34
N GLN A 234 19.46 -2.37 16.43
CA GLN A 234 20.69 -3.13 16.11
C GLN A 234 20.55 -4.18 15.00
N ASP A 235 19.35 -4.41 14.46
CA ASP A 235 19.23 -5.33 13.32
C ASP A 235 19.96 -4.75 12.08
N PRO A 236 20.81 -5.53 11.40
CA PRO A 236 21.50 -5.04 10.20
C PRO A 236 20.53 -4.60 9.10
N HIS A 237 19.32 -5.16 9.02
CA HIS A 237 18.37 -4.87 7.95
C HIS A 237 17.35 -3.79 8.36
N TYR A 238 17.31 -2.68 7.64
CA TYR A 238 16.44 -1.53 7.95
C TYR A 238 14.96 -1.93 8.10
N ALA A 239 14.44 -2.84 7.26
CA ALA A 239 13.05 -3.25 7.32
C ALA A 239 12.68 -4.01 8.62
N VAL A 240 13.64 -4.71 9.25
CA VAL A 240 13.43 -5.32 10.57
C VAL A 240 13.41 -4.22 11.63
N ARG A 241 14.38 -3.28 11.58
CA ARG A 241 14.42 -2.12 12.49
C ARG A 241 13.14 -1.28 12.43
N SER A 242 12.68 -0.98 11.21
CA SER A 242 11.47 -0.19 10.94
C SER A 242 10.20 -0.88 11.45
N ALA A 243 10.04 -2.18 11.17
CA ALA A 243 8.89 -2.93 11.68
C ALA A 243 8.94 -3.13 13.21
N ALA A 244 10.13 -3.31 13.80
CA ALA A 244 10.30 -3.38 15.25
C ALA A 244 9.99 -2.02 15.92
N ALA A 245 10.41 -0.90 15.33
CA ALA A 245 10.04 0.44 15.78
C ALA A 245 8.51 0.63 15.75
N SER A 246 7.81 0.18 14.70
CA SER A 246 6.34 0.17 14.68
C SER A 246 5.72 -0.72 15.76
N ALA A 247 6.36 -1.82 16.14
CA ALA A 247 5.88 -2.68 17.22
C ALA A 247 6.02 -2.04 18.61
N LEU A 248 7.06 -1.22 18.85
CA LEU A 248 7.26 -0.49 20.11
C LEU A 248 6.08 0.43 20.47
N GLY A 249 5.31 0.92 19.50
CA GLY A 249 4.09 1.71 19.77
C GLY A 249 3.04 0.98 20.62
N LYS A 250 3.10 -0.36 20.72
CA LYS A 250 2.24 -1.20 21.59
C LYS A 250 2.88 -1.55 22.94
N ALA A 251 4.05 -1.00 23.20
CA ALA A 251 4.79 -1.11 24.46
C ALA A 251 4.89 0.26 25.17
N ALA A 252 4.03 1.22 24.82
CA ALA A 252 4.09 2.62 25.27
C ALA A 252 4.09 2.84 26.80
N GLN A 253 3.66 1.84 27.59
CA GLN A 253 3.68 1.86 29.05
C GLN A 253 5.06 1.50 29.66
N ASP A 254 5.99 0.97 28.85
CA ASP A 254 7.36 0.71 29.29
C ASP A 254 8.20 2.00 29.26
N PRO A 255 8.83 2.42 30.37
CA PRO A 255 9.55 3.69 30.46
C PRO A 255 10.71 3.86 29.48
N VAL A 256 11.27 2.78 28.93
CA VAL A 256 12.40 2.82 28.01
C VAL A 256 11.94 3.20 26.59
N VAL A 257 10.71 2.81 26.20
CA VAL A 257 10.17 2.95 24.84
C VAL A 257 10.19 4.38 24.28
N PRO A 258 9.77 5.43 25.02
CA PRO A 258 9.83 6.80 24.52
C PRO A 258 11.25 7.23 24.14
N SER A 259 12.25 6.86 24.96
CA SER A 259 13.66 7.20 24.71
C SER A 259 14.24 6.48 23.49
N LEU A 260 13.83 5.21 23.26
CA LEU A 260 14.20 4.44 22.08
C LEU A 260 13.62 5.07 20.81
N LEU A 261 12.33 5.38 20.80
CA LEU A 261 11.65 5.98 19.65
C LEU A 261 12.19 7.37 19.33
N ALA A 262 12.44 8.21 20.35
CA ALA A 262 13.05 9.52 20.18
C ALA A 262 14.49 9.43 19.63
N SER A 263 15.27 8.44 20.06
CA SER A 263 16.62 8.19 19.55
C SER A 263 16.60 7.72 18.09
N LEU A 264 15.74 6.75 17.75
CA LEU A 264 15.56 6.24 16.38
C LEU A 264 15.12 7.35 15.42
N ALA A 265 14.11 8.14 15.81
CA ALA A 265 13.59 9.27 15.02
C ALA A 265 14.64 10.37 14.75
N ARG A 266 15.66 10.50 15.62
CA ARG A 266 16.76 11.48 15.45
C ARG A 266 18.00 10.93 14.76
N ARG A 267 18.26 9.61 14.84
CA ARG A 267 19.60 9.05 14.58
C ARG A 267 19.66 7.82 13.68
N ASP A 268 18.57 7.13 13.36
CA ASP A 268 18.69 5.99 12.44
C ASP A 268 19.07 6.48 11.02
N PRO A 269 20.10 5.89 10.39
CA PRO A 269 20.52 6.31 9.05
C PRO A 269 19.43 6.14 7.99
N ASP A 270 18.56 5.13 8.13
CA ASP A 270 17.47 4.90 7.18
C ASP A 270 16.23 5.73 7.58
N TYR A 271 15.81 6.62 6.68
CA TYR A 271 14.66 7.50 6.91
C TYR A 271 13.37 6.72 7.21
N ARG A 272 13.25 5.48 6.76
CA ARG A 272 12.09 4.62 7.00
C ARG A 272 12.08 4.02 8.39
N VAL A 273 13.22 3.97 9.09
CA VAL A 273 13.19 3.69 10.53
C VAL A 273 12.75 4.95 11.28
N ARG A 274 13.22 6.15 10.87
CA ARG A 274 12.81 7.43 11.46
C ARG A 274 11.29 7.69 11.33
N VAL A 275 10.73 7.51 10.13
CA VAL A 275 9.27 7.55 9.89
C VAL A 275 8.53 6.55 10.77
N SER A 276 8.95 5.29 10.82
CA SER A 276 8.27 4.27 11.63
C SER A 276 8.36 4.53 13.12
N ALA A 277 9.44 5.18 13.59
CA ALA A 277 9.57 5.62 14.98
C ALA A 277 8.60 6.76 15.30
N LEU A 278 8.51 7.80 14.45
CA LEU A 278 7.54 8.90 14.60
C LEU A 278 6.09 8.40 14.59
N ARG A 279 5.76 7.47 13.68
CA ARG A 279 4.42 6.87 13.57
C ARG A 279 4.09 5.89 14.71
N ALA A 280 5.07 5.47 15.51
CA ALA A 280 4.88 4.65 16.70
C ALA A 280 4.71 5.48 17.98
N MET A 281 5.13 6.75 17.95
CA MET A 281 4.87 7.70 19.03
C MET A 281 3.37 8.00 19.12
N ASN A 282 2.86 8.13 20.35
CA ASN A 282 1.45 8.37 20.62
C ASN A 282 1.24 9.27 21.85
N ALA A 283 -0.01 9.64 22.13
CA ALA A 283 -0.39 10.53 23.23
C ALA A 283 0.22 10.16 24.59
N ALA A 284 0.30 8.86 24.94
CA ALA A 284 0.82 8.41 26.24
C ALA A 284 2.32 8.74 26.45
N MET A 285 3.05 9.00 25.36
CA MET A 285 4.47 9.36 25.39
C MET A 285 4.76 10.75 24.80
N TYR A 286 3.75 11.62 24.67
CA TYR A 286 3.91 12.92 24.00
C TYR A 286 5.06 13.76 24.56
N ALA A 287 5.04 14.05 25.87
CA ALA A 287 6.04 14.90 26.52
C ALA A 287 7.51 14.44 26.34
N PRO A 288 7.88 13.15 26.56
CA PRO A 288 9.26 12.70 26.36
C PRO A 288 9.71 12.60 24.89
N VAL A 289 8.79 12.59 23.90
CA VAL A 289 9.17 12.43 22.47
C VAL A 289 8.97 13.68 21.61
N LYS A 290 8.21 14.69 22.07
CA LYS A 290 7.88 15.87 21.26
C LYS A 290 9.11 16.61 20.72
N GLU A 291 10.21 16.67 21.49
CA GLU A 291 11.47 17.30 21.06
C GLU A 291 12.19 16.52 19.93
N ALA A 292 11.89 15.23 19.75
CA ALA A 292 12.35 14.48 18.59
C ALA A 292 11.48 14.78 17.35
N ALA A 293 10.17 14.89 17.52
CA ALA A 293 9.27 15.30 16.45
C ALA A 293 9.52 16.75 16.00
N TRP A 294 9.79 17.68 16.92
CA TRP A 294 10.12 19.07 16.57
C TRP A 294 11.37 19.19 15.70
N ALA A 295 12.42 18.43 16.01
CA ALA A 295 13.63 18.37 15.18
C ALA A 295 13.39 17.69 13.82
N ALA A 296 12.51 16.69 13.78
CA ALA A 296 12.19 15.93 12.57
C ALA A 296 11.40 16.74 11.53
N LEU A 297 10.70 17.83 11.90
CA LEU A 297 10.05 18.74 10.94
C LEU A 297 11.00 19.32 9.88
N THR A 298 12.29 19.39 10.18
CA THR A 298 13.35 19.88 9.28
C THR A 298 14.27 18.77 8.76
N ASP A 299 13.85 17.50 8.83
CA ASP A 299 14.61 16.39 8.23
C ASP A 299 14.71 16.55 6.71
N ALA A 300 15.87 16.20 6.14
CA ALA A 300 16.12 16.30 4.70
C ALA A 300 15.18 15.41 3.87
N ASN A 301 14.60 14.35 4.45
CA ASN A 301 13.58 13.53 3.83
C ASN A 301 12.17 14.03 4.19
N ALA A 302 11.43 14.49 3.19
CA ALA A 302 10.07 15.04 3.36
C ALA A 302 9.07 14.06 4.02
N GLN A 303 9.24 12.74 3.87
CA GLN A 303 8.37 11.77 4.53
C GLN A 303 8.56 11.74 6.06
N VAL A 304 9.79 12.02 6.55
CA VAL A 304 10.09 12.15 7.98
C VAL A 304 9.46 13.43 8.52
N ALA A 305 9.67 14.56 7.85
CA ALA A 305 9.07 15.85 8.22
C ALA A 305 7.53 15.80 8.24
N LEU A 306 6.92 15.18 7.23
CA LEU A 306 5.47 14.97 7.21
C LEU A 306 4.99 14.08 8.37
N SER A 307 5.70 12.99 8.67
CA SER A 307 5.33 12.09 9.77
C SER A 307 5.43 12.78 11.13
N ALA A 308 6.33 13.75 11.29
CA ALA A 308 6.42 14.58 12.48
C ALA A 308 5.26 15.58 12.58
N ALA A 309 4.84 16.21 11.47
CA ALA A 309 3.65 17.05 11.45
C ALA A 309 2.35 16.25 11.72
N GLU A 310 2.22 15.04 11.15
CA GLU A 310 1.13 14.11 11.44
C GLU A 310 1.08 13.72 12.93
N PHE A 311 2.23 13.48 13.56
CA PHE A 311 2.33 13.22 15.01
C PHE A 311 1.77 14.39 15.84
N PHE A 312 2.11 15.64 15.50
CA PHE A 312 1.57 16.81 16.20
C PHE A 312 0.07 16.98 15.98
N LEU A 313 -0.44 16.84 14.75
CA LEU A 313 -1.88 16.90 14.47
C LEU A 313 -2.69 15.82 15.23
N ALA A 314 -2.10 14.66 15.45
CA ALA A 314 -2.72 13.57 16.18
C ALA A 314 -2.64 13.71 17.71
N TYR A 315 -1.51 14.18 18.25
CA TYR A 315 -1.16 14.00 19.66
C TYR A 315 -0.63 15.23 20.39
N ALA A 316 -0.53 16.41 19.75
CA ALA A 316 -0.17 17.64 20.46
C ALA A 316 -1.12 17.89 21.63
N THR A 317 -0.55 18.33 22.76
CA THR A 317 -1.28 18.74 23.96
C THR A 317 -0.49 19.84 24.66
N ASN A 318 -1.18 20.87 25.15
CA ASN A 318 -0.60 22.01 25.88
C ASN A 318 0.50 22.78 25.11
N GLU A 319 0.41 22.81 23.78
CA GLU A 319 1.26 23.62 22.90
C GLU A 319 0.43 24.78 22.31
N PRO A 320 0.90 26.04 22.31
CA PRO A 320 0.13 27.16 21.78
C PRO A 320 0.03 27.10 20.25
N GLY A 321 -1.14 27.44 19.68
CA GLY A 321 -1.37 27.41 18.23
C GLY A 321 -0.43 28.32 17.45
N SER A 322 -0.05 29.45 18.05
CA SER A 322 0.92 30.41 17.51
C SER A 322 2.30 29.79 17.25
N LEU A 323 2.76 28.83 18.06
CA LEU A 323 4.05 28.15 17.87
C LEU A 323 4.02 27.25 16.62
N PHE A 324 2.89 26.59 16.37
CA PHE A 324 2.70 25.80 15.14
C PHE A 324 2.66 26.69 13.91
N LEU A 325 1.95 27.82 13.97
CA LEU A 325 1.92 28.82 12.89
C LEU A 325 3.32 29.38 12.58
N GLU A 326 4.07 29.83 13.60
CA GLU A 326 5.42 30.36 13.45
C GLU A 326 6.39 29.34 12.82
N LYS A 327 6.27 28.07 13.19
CA LYS A 327 7.06 26.99 12.57
C LYS A 327 6.59 26.65 11.16
N ALA A 328 5.29 26.62 10.91
CA ALA A 328 4.71 26.35 9.60
C ALA A 328 5.18 27.36 8.54
N ASP A 329 5.34 28.62 8.94
CA ASP A 329 5.79 29.72 8.08
C ASP A 329 7.28 29.63 7.69
N LYS A 330 8.06 28.84 8.42
CA LYS A 330 9.48 28.57 8.14
C LYS A 330 9.70 27.30 7.31
N LEU A 331 8.66 26.51 7.03
CA LEU A 331 8.75 25.23 6.32
C LEU A 331 8.44 25.38 4.82
N PRO A 332 9.34 24.95 3.91
CA PRO A 332 9.12 25.07 2.47
C PRO A 332 8.15 24.01 1.90
N GLN A 333 8.03 22.84 2.53
CA GLN A 333 7.15 21.77 2.04
C GLN A 333 5.69 22.08 2.37
N TRP A 334 4.90 22.42 1.35
CA TRP A 334 3.49 22.83 1.48
C TRP A 334 2.64 21.84 2.29
N ARG A 335 2.89 20.53 2.14
CA ARG A 335 2.11 19.48 2.81
C ARG A 335 2.41 19.42 4.30
N VAL A 336 3.69 19.46 4.68
CA VAL A 336 4.14 19.52 6.07
C VAL A 336 3.59 20.79 6.74
N ARG A 337 3.70 21.94 6.05
CA ARG A 337 3.14 23.23 6.48
C ARG A 337 1.64 23.14 6.72
N SER A 338 0.86 22.61 5.77
CA SER A 338 -0.60 22.51 5.88
C SER A 338 -1.03 21.57 7.01
N THR A 339 -0.35 20.43 7.20
CA THR A 339 -0.59 19.53 8.34
C THR A 339 -0.24 20.20 9.68
N LEU A 340 0.79 21.04 9.74
CA LEU A 340 1.14 21.78 10.95
C LEU A 340 0.15 22.92 11.25
N LEU A 341 -0.42 23.56 10.21
CA LEU A 341 -1.51 24.54 10.36
C LEU A 341 -2.81 23.89 10.85
N ALA A 342 -3.09 22.64 10.45
CA ALA A 342 -4.18 21.85 11.02
C ALA A 342 -3.96 21.62 12.53
N ALA A 343 -2.75 21.25 12.93
CA ALA A 343 -2.39 21.12 14.35
C ALA A 343 -2.53 22.46 15.10
N ALA A 344 -2.15 23.57 14.46
CA ALA A 344 -2.30 24.92 15.02
C ALA A 344 -3.76 25.26 15.35
N LEU A 345 -4.68 25.05 14.40
CA LEU A 345 -6.12 25.30 14.58
C LEU A 345 -6.73 24.43 15.69
N LYS A 346 -6.33 23.16 15.73
CA LYS A 346 -6.80 22.16 16.70
C LYS A 346 -6.39 22.44 18.14
N GLN A 347 -5.16 22.91 18.36
CA GLN A 347 -4.63 23.22 19.69
C GLN A 347 -5.11 24.58 20.21
N GLU A 348 -5.32 25.54 19.31
CA GLU A 348 -5.73 26.89 19.67
C GLU A 348 -7.20 26.94 20.11
N THR A 349 -7.54 27.90 20.97
CA THR A 349 -8.93 28.15 21.40
C THR A 349 -9.31 29.62 21.34
N THR A 350 -8.40 30.53 21.68
CA THR A 350 -8.67 31.98 21.66
C THR A 350 -8.12 32.65 20.41
N GLY A 351 -6.96 32.21 19.91
CA GLY A 351 -6.30 32.74 18.71
C GLY A 351 -6.73 32.13 17.37
N ARG A 352 -7.76 31.26 17.33
CA ARG A 352 -8.12 30.46 16.13
C ARG A 352 -8.35 31.33 14.89
N GLU A 353 -8.96 32.50 15.06
CA GLU A 353 -9.26 33.41 13.94
C GLU A 353 -8.02 33.84 13.15
N ALA A 354 -6.94 34.23 13.83
CA ALA A 354 -5.70 34.63 13.15
C ALA A 354 -5.09 33.47 12.33
N ILE A 355 -5.12 32.25 12.88
CA ILE A 355 -4.65 31.04 12.20
C ILE A 355 -5.57 30.70 11.02
N ARG A 356 -6.90 30.79 11.19
CA ARG A 356 -7.90 30.56 10.14
C ARG A 356 -7.70 31.53 8.98
N SER A 357 -7.58 32.82 9.25
CA SER A 357 -7.31 33.83 8.22
C SER A 357 -5.98 33.59 7.51
N ALA A 358 -4.93 33.16 8.24
CA ALA A 358 -3.66 32.79 7.65
C ALA A 358 -3.77 31.57 6.70
N VAL A 359 -4.58 30.56 7.05
CA VAL A 359 -4.87 29.40 6.19
C VAL A 359 -5.71 29.79 4.97
N GLN A 360 -6.75 30.62 5.15
CA GLN A 360 -7.59 31.13 4.05
C GLN A 360 -6.80 31.98 3.05
N ALA A 361 -5.89 32.85 3.53
CA ALA A 361 -5.00 33.62 2.67
C ALA A 361 -4.06 32.72 1.84
N ARG A 362 -3.53 31.65 2.46
CA ARG A 362 -2.73 30.63 1.74
C ARG A 362 -3.59 29.86 0.72
N TYR A 363 -4.84 29.54 1.03
CA TYR A 363 -5.75 28.88 0.09
C TYR A 363 -6.06 29.77 -1.14
N ALA A 364 -6.21 31.08 -0.93
CA ALA A 364 -6.39 32.04 -2.02
C ALA A 364 -5.15 32.12 -2.92
N ALA A 365 -3.95 32.19 -2.33
CA ALA A 365 -2.67 32.32 -3.04
C ALA A 365 -2.16 31.03 -3.70
N ALA A 366 -2.50 29.85 -3.17
CA ALA A 366 -2.06 28.57 -3.73
C ALA A 366 -2.57 28.36 -5.18
N THR A 367 -1.80 27.65 -5.99
CA THR A 367 -2.17 27.27 -7.36
C THR A 367 -2.44 25.77 -7.49
N SER A 368 -1.73 24.94 -6.74
CA SER A 368 -1.92 23.49 -6.71
C SER A 368 -3.28 23.12 -6.11
N PRO A 369 -4.11 22.29 -6.78
CA PRO A 369 -5.37 21.84 -6.21
C PRO A 369 -5.18 20.94 -4.99
N TYR A 370 -4.03 20.27 -4.88
CA TYR A 370 -3.68 19.44 -3.73
C TYR A 370 -3.27 20.27 -2.51
N GLU A 371 -2.53 21.37 -2.70
CA GLU A 371 -2.24 22.30 -1.60
C GLU A 371 -3.52 22.96 -1.09
N LYS A 372 -4.37 23.47 -2.00
CA LYS A 372 -5.71 23.97 -1.65
C LYS A 372 -6.53 22.94 -0.89
N GLY A 373 -6.53 21.69 -1.35
CA GLY A 373 -7.20 20.58 -0.67
C GLY A 373 -6.72 20.36 0.76
N TYR A 374 -5.41 20.29 0.99
CA TYR A 374 -4.85 20.15 2.35
C TYR A 374 -5.08 21.38 3.23
N LEU A 375 -5.15 22.58 2.66
CA LEU A 375 -5.54 23.78 3.40
C LEU A 375 -7.02 23.73 3.80
N LEU A 376 -7.92 23.18 2.97
CA LEU A 376 -9.30 22.87 3.39
C LEU A 376 -9.33 21.81 4.49
N LYS A 377 -8.52 20.75 4.40
CA LYS A 377 -8.38 19.76 5.50
C LYS A 377 -7.90 20.40 6.80
N ALA A 378 -6.99 21.37 6.73
CA ALA A 378 -6.55 22.12 7.91
C ALA A 378 -7.69 22.96 8.50
N LEU A 379 -8.46 23.66 7.67
CA LEU A 379 -9.69 24.34 8.10
C LEU A 379 -10.72 23.35 8.68
N GLY A 380 -10.67 22.08 8.31
CA GLY A 380 -11.48 21.00 8.89
C GLY A 380 -11.33 20.84 10.41
N GLU A 381 -10.23 21.33 11.00
CA GLU A 381 -10.00 21.37 12.44
C GLU A 381 -10.59 22.64 13.12
N ASP A 382 -11.29 23.54 12.41
CA ASP A 382 -12.01 24.70 12.98
C ASP A 382 -13.47 24.80 12.45
N PRO A 383 -14.49 24.46 13.25
CA PRO A 383 -15.89 24.52 12.83
C PRO A 383 -16.35 25.90 12.34
N ALA A 384 -15.74 27.00 12.80
CA ALA A 384 -16.08 28.34 12.34
C ALA A 384 -15.63 28.64 10.90
N ALA A 385 -14.83 27.76 10.28
CA ALA A 385 -14.51 27.80 8.85
C ALA A 385 -15.54 27.09 7.95
N PHE A 386 -16.61 26.49 8.52
CA PHE A 386 -17.59 25.67 7.79
C PHE A 386 -18.09 26.30 6.48
N GLU A 387 -18.58 27.55 6.53
CA GLU A 387 -19.14 28.21 5.35
C GLU A 387 -18.10 28.46 4.26
N PHE A 388 -16.86 28.84 4.62
CA PHE A 388 -15.77 28.99 3.66
C PHE A 388 -15.44 27.66 2.99
N VAL A 389 -15.33 26.57 3.75
CA VAL A 389 -15.04 25.25 3.21
C VAL A 389 -16.19 24.76 2.34
N ARG A 390 -17.45 25.00 2.72
CA ARG A 390 -18.64 24.67 1.93
C ARG A 390 -18.63 25.41 0.59
N GLN A 391 -18.44 26.73 0.60
CA GLN A 391 -18.32 27.53 -0.63
C GLN A 391 -17.17 27.04 -1.52
N ALA A 392 -15.98 26.80 -0.94
CA ALA A 392 -14.84 26.26 -1.68
C ALA A 392 -15.10 24.85 -2.26
N THR A 393 -15.87 24.01 -1.57
CA THR A 393 -16.19 22.64 -2.00
C THR A 393 -17.11 22.61 -3.22
N PHE A 394 -18.08 23.54 -3.28
CA PHE A 394 -19.14 23.58 -4.29
C PHE A 394 -19.03 24.73 -5.29
N ALA A 395 -17.90 25.47 -5.31
CA ALA A 395 -17.67 26.54 -6.25
C ALA A 395 -17.81 26.07 -7.73
N PRO A 396 -18.43 26.88 -8.62
CA PRO A 396 -18.52 26.55 -10.03
C PRO A 396 -17.14 26.34 -10.67
N ASN A 397 -17.02 25.36 -11.56
CA ASN A 397 -15.78 25.00 -12.26
C ASN A 397 -14.59 24.61 -11.34
N GLN A 398 -14.87 24.32 -10.07
CA GLN A 398 -13.84 23.91 -9.11
C GLN A 398 -13.28 22.52 -9.43
N SER A 399 -11.95 22.37 -9.34
CA SER A 399 -11.27 21.08 -9.48
C SER A 399 -11.87 20.01 -8.56
N VAL A 400 -12.13 18.82 -9.10
CA VAL A 400 -12.68 17.65 -8.35
C VAL A 400 -11.84 17.25 -7.14
N VAL A 401 -10.52 17.46 -7.20
CA VAL A 401 -9.58 17.26 -6.09
C VAL A 401 -9.93 18.15 -4.90
N ILE A 402 -10.23 19.42 -5.15
CA ILE A 402 -10.64 20.37 -4.11
C ILE A 402 -12.05 20.04 -3.59
N GLY A 403 -12.96 19.62 -4.47
CA GLY A 403 -14.28 19.13 -4.07
C GLY A 403 -14.21 17.91 -3.13
N THR A 404 -13.30 16.97 -3.41
CA THR A 404 -13.07 15.76 -2.60
C THR A 404 -12.52 16.12 -1.21
N TYR A 405 -11.41 16.87 -1.15
CA TYR A 405 -10.82 17.28 0.12
C TYR A 405 -11.71 18.24 0.93
N GLY A 406 -12.50 19.08 0.26
CA GLY A 406 -13.50 19.93 0.89
C GLY A 406 -14.61 19.12 1.56
N MET A 407 -15.12 18.07 0.90
CA MET A 407 -16.07 17.13 1.51
C MET A 407 -15.47 16.38 2.70
N GLU A 408 -14.23 15.91 2.61
CA GLU A 408 -13.53 15.30 3.77
C GLU A 408 -13.45 16.29 4.95
N ALA A 409 -13.11 17.55 4.69
CA ALA A 409 -13.00 18.59 5.72
C ALA A 409 -14.35 18.91 6.38
N LEU A 410 -15.44 19.01 5.61
CA LEU A 410 -16.79 19.22 6.16
C LEU A 410 -17.23 18.07 7.07
N VAL A 411 -16.93 16.82 6.70
CA VAL A 411 -17.21 15.65 7.53
C VAL A 411 -16.32 15.62 8.78
N ALA A 412 -15.06 16.07 8.69
CA ALA A 412 -14.18 16.21 9.84
C ALA A 412 -14.71 17.26 10.85
N MET A 413 -15.11 18.45 10.37
CA MET A 413 -15.72 19.49 11.21
C MET A 413 -16.93 18.97 11.98
N ARG A 414 -17.85 18.28 11.31
CA ARG A 414 -19.08 17.77 11.95
C ARG A 414 -18.79 16.74 13.05
N ASN A 415 -17.66 16.04 13.01
CA ASN A 415 -17.25 15.09 14.04
C ASN A 415 -16.61 15.76 15.28
N GLN A 416 -16.37 17.07 15.26
CA GLN A 416 -15.88 17.82 16.42
C GLN A 416 -16.98 18.08 17.45
N ALA A 417 -16.58 18.17 18.72
CA ALA A 417 -17.50 18.34 19.85
C ALA A 417 -18.05 19.78 19.97
N ASP A 418 -17.34 20.76 19.42
CA ASP A 418 -17.70 22.18 19.37
C ASP A 418 -18.38 22.58 18.05
N PHE A 419 -18.73 21.62 17.18
CA PHE A 419 -19.48 21.90 15.96
C PHE A 419 -20.89 22.47 16.29
N PRO A 420 -21.27 23.66 15.77
CA PRO A 420 -22.50 24.31 16.19
C PRO A 420 -23.77 23.51 15.85
N ALA A 421 -24.62 23.26 16.85
CA ALA A 421 -25.90 22.57 16.65
C ALA A 421 -26.83 23.29 15.64
N SER A 422 -26.71 24.61 15.52
CA SER A 422 -27.41 25.42 14.51
C SER A 422 -26.99 25.09 13.07
N GLN A 423 -25.78 24.56 12.85
CA GLN A 423 -25.28 24.16 11.53
C GLN A 423 -25.61 22.70 11.17
N HIS A 424 -26.20 21.90 12.07
CA HIS A 424 -26.53 20.49 11.80
C HIS A 424 -27.46 20.30 10.61
N ALA A 425 -28.46 21.18 10.46
CA ALA A 425 -29.39 21.14 9.32
C ALA A 425 -28.69 21.49 8.01
N GLU A 426 -27.88 22.56 8.00
CA GLU A 426 -27.12 22.99 6.82
C GLU A 426 -26.08 21.95 6.39
N PHE A 427 -25.42 21.28 7.33
CA PHE A 427 -24.54 20.15 7.05
C PHE A 427 -25.31 18.99 6.38
N ALA A 428 -26.51 18.63 6.88
CA ALA A 428 -27.32 17.59 6.25
C ALA A 428 -27.79 17.97 4.83
N LEU A 429 -28.14 19.23 4.60
CA LEU A 429 -28.43 19.76 3.26
C LEU A 429 -27.18 19.72 2.35
N THR A 430 -26.01 20.03 2.88
CA THR A 430 -24.72 19.96 2.18
C THR A 430 -24.40 18.51 1.75
N LEU A 431 -24.65 17.51 2.60
CA LEU A 431 -24.51 16.10 2.22
C LEU A 431 -25.51 15.69 1.14
N ARG A 432 -26.76 16.17 1.19
CA ARG A 432 -27.75 15.94 0.12
C ARG A 432 -27.31 16.57 -1.20
N GLN A 433 -26.77 17.80 -1.16
CA GLN A 433 -26.20 18.48 -2.33
C GLN A 433 -25.02 17.68 -2.91
N ALA A 434 -24.14 17.14 -2.08
CA ALA A 434 -23.03 16.29 -2.51
C ALA A 434 -23.50 15.03 -3.24
N VAL A 435 -24.49 14.31 -2.70
CA VAL A 435 -25.08 13.11 -3.34
C VAL A 435 -25.75 13.46 -4.68
N LEU A 436 -26.39 14.62 -4.79
CA LEU A 436 -27.03 15.08 -6.03
C LEU A 436 -26.07 15.73 -7.03
N SER A 437 -24.81 15.96 -6.66
CA SER A 437 -23.83 16.69 -7.50
C SER A 437 -23.30 15.94 -8.72
N GLN A 438 -23.63 14.64 -8.86
CA GLN A 438 -23.08 13.71 -9.86
C GLN A 438 -21.56 13.52 -9.84
N ASP A 439 -20.85 14.12 -8.87
CA ASP A 439 -19.43 13.88 -8.66
C ASP A 439 -19.20 12.65 -7.77
N VAL A 440 -18.63 11.59 -8.34
CA VAL A 440 -18.48 10.27 -7.69
C VAL A 440 -17.79 10.35 -6.31
N ALA A 441 -16.81 11.23 -6.13
CA ALA A 441 -16.09 11.38 -4.88
C ALA A 441 -16.95 12.07 -3.81
N ARG A 442 -17.59 13.20 -4.16
CA ARG A 442 -18.54 13.88 -3.27
C ARG A 442 -19.72 12.98 -2.90
N MET A 443 -20.26 12.23 -3.86
CA MET A 443 -21.35 11.27 -3.66
C MET A 443 -20.94 10.16 -2.69
N GLY A 444 -19.77 9.55 -2.90
CA GLY A 444 -19.23 8.51 -2.03
C GLY A 444 -19.04 9.01 -0.59
N ILE A 445 -18.25 10.08 -0.40
CA ILE A 445 -17.95 10.66 0.92
C ILE A 445 -19.23 11.06 1.67
N ALA A 446 -20.19 11.67 0.98
CA ALA A 446 -21.46 12.06 1.60
C ALA A 446 -22.31 10.84 1.99
N ALA A 447 -22.35 9.80 1.15
CA ALA A 447 -23.01 8.55 1.50
C ALA A 447 -22.37 7.92 2.75
N GLU A 448 -21.03 7.91 2.85
CA GLU A 448 -20.30 7.39 4.01
C GLU A 448 -20.65 8.15 5.30
N ALA A 449 -20.72 9.48 5.23
CA ALA A 449 -21.13 10.32 6.35
C ALA A 449 -22.59 10.05 6.77
N ILE A 450 -23.52 9.91 5.82
CA ILE A 450 -24.95 9.62 6.09
C ILE A 450 -25.13 8.29 6.85
N ARG A 451 -24.28 7.28 6.58
CA ARG A 451 -24.32 5.98 7.29
C ARG A 451 -23.53 5.93 8.60
N ASP A 452 -22.80 6.98 8.99
CA ASP A 452 -22.12 7.00 10.29
C ASP A 452 -23.17 7.16 11.42
N PRO A 453 -23.35 6.15 12.29
CA PRO A 453 -24.32 6.22 13.38
C PRO A 453 -24.04 7.35 14.39
N LYS A 454 -22.81 7.88 14.46
CA LYS A 454 -22.46 8.99 15.36
C LYS A 454 -23.06 10.32 14.95
N LEU A 455 -23.35 10.51 13.66
CA LEU A 455 -23.86 11.78 13.12
C LEU A 455 -25.39 11.91 13.23
N ASP A 456 -26.09 10.80 13.51
CA ASP A 456 -27.56 10.65 13.63
C ASP A 456 -28.38 11.27 12.48
N LEU A 457 -27.82 11.24 11.27
CA LEU A 457 -28.37 11.94 10.10
C LEU A 457 -29.71 11.39 9.60
N ARG A 458 -30.11 10.18 10.00
CA ARG A 458 -31.40 9.56 9.62
C ARG A 458 -32.62 10.40 10.02
N ARG A 459 -32.50 11.25 11.05
CA ARG A 459 -33.56 12.20 11.43
C ARG A 459 -33.71 13.36 10.45
N LEU A 460 -32.60 13.80 9.85
CA LEU A 460 -32.55 14.94 8.92
C LEU A 460 -32.70 14.49 7.45
N LEU A 461 -32.33 13.25 7.15
CA LEU A 461 -32.40 12.61 5.84
C LEU A 461 -33.14 11.25 5.95
N PRO A 462 -34.48 11.26 6.19
CA PRO A 462 -35.23 10.03 6.47
C PRO A 462 -35.58 9.20 5.23
N SER A 463 -35.69 9.81 4.05
CA SER A 463 -35.93 9.10 2.79
C SER A 463 -34.60 8.76 2.09
N PRO A 464 -34.44 7.52 1.57
CA PRO A 464 -33.30 7.12 0.76
C PRO A 464 -33.45 7.47 -0.73
N ASP A 465 -34.55 8.07 -1.17
CA ASP A 465 -34.90 8.16 -2.60
C ASP A 465 -33.83 8.91 -3.41
N PHE A 466 -33.25 9.98 -2.85
CA PHE A 466 -32.15 10.73 -3.46
C PHE A 466 -30.83 9.93 -3.54
N LEU A 467 -30.60 8.97 -2.63
CA LEU A 467 -29.46 8.05 -2.68
C LEU A 467 -29.68 7.00 -3.78
N VAL A 468 -30.92 6.51 -3.94
CA VAL A 468 -31.32 5.56 -4.99
C VAL A 468 -31.18 6.22 -6.37
N GLU A 469 -31.75 7.41 -6.55
CA GLU A 469 -31.63 8.22 -7.78
C GLU A 469 -30.16 8.49 -8.15
N ALA A 470 -29.33 8.80 -7.16
CA ALA A 470 -27.89 9.01 -7.35
C ALA A 470 -27.14 7.73 -7.72
N ARG A 471 -27.43 6.60 -7.04
CA ARG A 471 -26.83 5.29 -7.30
C ARG A 471 -27.15 4.79 -8.72
N ASP A 472 -28.40 4.95 -9.15
CA ASP A 472 -28.90 4.39 -10.41
C ASP A 472 -28.43 5.16 -11.66
N ARG A 473 -27.77 6.31 -11.45
CA ARG A 473 -27.06 7.07 -12.50
C ARG A 473 -25.58 6.67 -12.66
N LEU A 474 -25.02 5.88 -11.75
CA LEU A 474 -23.61 5.49 -11.79
C LEU A 474 -23.37 4.38 -12.82
N VAL A 475 -22.24 4.48 -13.53
CA VAL A 475 -21.84 3.52 -14.56
C VAL A 475 -20.86 2.53 -13.95
N LEU A 476 -21.27 1.25 -13.88
CA LEU A 476 -20.40 0.17 -13.43
C LEU A 476 -19.61 -0.45 -14.60
N PRO A 477 -18.35 -0.86 -14.39
CA PRO A 477 -17.57 -0.81 -13.15
C PRO A 477 -16.88 0.53 -12.83
N ARG A 478 -16.90 1.52 -13.74
CA ARG A 478 -16.17 2.80 -13.63
C ARG A 478 -16.38 3.54 -12.29
N ASP A 479 -17.60 3.50 -11.78
CA ASP A 479 -18.04 4.27 -10.60
C ASP A 479 -18.27 3.35 -9.37
N LEU A 480 -17.65 2.17 -9.35
CA LEU A 480 -17.93 1.09 -8.39
C LEU A 480 -17.82 1.50 -6.92
N GLU A 481 -16.80 2.28 -6.53
CA GLU A 481 -16.60 2.71 -5.14
C GLU A 481 -17.75 3.61 -4.67
N ALA A 482 -18.20 4.56 -5.52
CA ALA A 482 -19.32 5.44 -5.20
C ALA A 482 -20.65 4.66 -5.15
N TRP A 483 -20.83 3.69 -6.05
CA TRP A 483 -21.98 2.80 -6.05
C TRP A 483 -22.03 1.95 -4.77
N GLN A 484 -20.90 1.37 -4.36
CA GLN A 484 -20.80 0.61 -3.11
C GLN A 484 -21.15 1.49 -1.90
N SER A 485 -20.60 2.70 -1.85
CA SER A 485 -20.85 3.60 -0.71
C SER A 485 -22.31 4.01 -0.61
N LEU A 486 -22.96 4.35 -1.74
CA LEU A 486 -24.39 4.64 -1.80
C LEU A 486 -25.25 3.42 -1.44
N GLN A 487 -24.95 2.24 -1.98
CA GLN A 487 -25.72 1.03 -1.71
C GLN A 487 -25.68 0.64 -0.22
N GLN A 488 -24.50 0.68 0.40
CA GLN A 488 -24.36 0.43 1.85
C GLN A 488 -25.14 1.44 2.69
N THR A 489 -25.22 2.69 2.25
CA THR A 489 -26.00 3.74 2.93
C THR A 489 -27.50 3.57 2.74
N ILE A 490 -27.96 3.15 1.55
CA ILE A 490 -29.35 2.77 1.29
C ILE A 490 -29.76 1.61 2.20
N ASP A 491 -28.94 0.56 2.26
CA ASP A 491 -29.19 -0.61 3.13
C ASP A 491 -29.26 -0.21 4.61
N TYR A 492 -28.35 0.67 5.06
CA TYR A 492 -28.34 1.21 6.43
C TYR A 492 -29.60 2.04 6.77
N VAL A 493 -30.00 2.96 5.89
CA VAL A 493 -31.20 3.80 6.08
C VAL A 493 -32.46 2.93 6.09
N GLN A 494 -32.54 1.95 5.18
CA GLN A 494 -33.67 1.02 5.06
C GLN A 494 -33.63 -0.14 6.08
N LYS A 495 -32.59 -0.24 6.93
CA LYS A 495 -32.36 -1.33 7.90
C LYS A 495 -32.35 -2.74 7.26
N ARG A 496 -31.80 -2.86 6.05
CA ARG A 496 -31.69 -4.12 5.30
C ARG A 496 -30.35 -4.82 5.58
N LYS A 497 -30.26 -6.09 5.19
CA LYS A 497 -28.96 -6.79 5.12
C LYS A 497 -28.13 -6.18 3.97
N ALA A 498 -26.81 -6.20 4.11
CA ALA A 498 -25.89 -5.67 3.09
C ALA A 498 -26.11 -6.37 1.74
N THR A 499 -26.34 -5.56 0.71
CA THR A 499 -26.48 -6.00 -0.68
C THR A 499 -25.11 -6.42 -1.23
N PRO A 500 -24.99 -7.59 -1.88
CA PRO A 500 -23.75 -8.00 -2.53
C PRO A 500 -23.29 -7.02 -3.61
N VAL A 501 -21.98 -6.78 -3.70
CA VAL A 501 -21.40 -5.93 -4.74
C VAL A 501 -21.45 -6.65 -6.10
N PRO A 502 -21.92 -6.01 -7.18
CA PRO A 502 -22.10 -6.62 -8.52
C PRO A 502 -20.78 -6.81 -9.30
N VAL A 503 -19.70 -7.25 -8.62
CA VAL A 503 -18.38 -7.49 -9.25
C VAL A 503 -18.44 -8.64 -10.27
N ALA A 504 -19.29 -9.64 -10.03
CA ALA A 504 -19.40 -10.81 -10.90
C ALA A 504 -20.01 -10.51 -12.28
N THR A 505 -20.79 -9.43 -12.39
CA THR A 505 -21.50 -9.01 -13.62
C THR A 505 -20.87 -7.79 -14.29
N ALA A 506 -19.78 -7.26 -13.76
CA ALA A 506 -19.03 -6.17 -14.37
C ALA A 506 -18.35 -6.61 -15.67
N ALA A 507 -18.16 -5.67 -16.60
CA ALA A 507 -17.35 -5.89 -17.79
C ALA A 507 -15.92 -6.30 -17.39
N THR A 508 -15.54 -7.53 -17.72
CA THR A 508 -14.17 -8.03 -17.59
C THR A 508 -13.37 -7.66 -18.81
N HIS A 509 -12.09 -7.32 -18.63
CA HIS A 509 -11.12 -7.15 -19.74
C HIS A 509 -10.29 -8.42 -19.90
N PRO A 510 -10.58 -9.29 -20.88
CA PRO A 510 -9.86 -10.56 -21.04
C PRO A 510 -8.40 -10.33 -21.43
N ILE A 511 -7.53 -11.29 -21.11
CA ILE A 511 -6.11 -11.21 -21.45
C ILE A 511 -5.92 -11.07 -22.98
N ASN A 512 -5.36 -9.93 -23.42
CA ASN A 512 -4.99 -9.70 -24.81
C ASN A 512 -3.76 -10.53 -25.19
N TRP A 513 -3.98 -11.79 -25.57
CA TRP A 513 -2.91 -12.73 -25.93
C TRP A 513 -2.07 -12.31 -27.14
N ALA A 514 -2.63 -11.54 -28.07
CA ALA A 514 -1.88 -11.00 -29.20
C ALA A 514 -0.83 -9.99 -28.71
N LEU A 515 -1.23 -9.06 -27.85
CA LEU A 515 -0.31 -8.11 -27.22
C LEU A 515 0.71 -8.83 -26.31
N VAL A 516 0.29 -9.77 -25.47
CA VAL A 516 1.22 -10.50 -24.58
C VAL A 516 2.30 -11.22 -25.40
N ALA A 517 1.97 -11.76 -26.58
CA ALA A 517 2.97 -12.39 -27.46
C ALA A 517 4.02 -11.42 -28.03
N GLU A 518 3.74 -10.11 -28.13
CA GLU A 518 4.70 -9.07 -28.56
C GLU A 518 5.73 -8.70 -27.47
N LEU A 519 5.42 -8.96 -26.19
CA LEU A 519 6.21 -8.46 -25.06
C LEU A 519 7.34 -9.44 -24.69
N PRO A 520 8.61 -9.03 -24.65
CA PRO A 520 9.67 -9.89 -24.14
C PRO A 520 9.51 -10.12 -22.62
N ALA A 521 10.02 -11.23 -22.11
CA ALA A 521 9.99 -11.56 -20.67
C ALA A 521 10.65 -10.48 -19.78
N THR A 522 11.53 -9.66 -20.37
CA THR A 522 12.28 -8.59 -19.71
C THR A 522 11.71 -7.19 -19.92
N GLN A 523 10.53 -7.03 -20.54
CA GLN A 523 9.91 -5.74 -20.90
C GLN A 523 9.98 -4.71 -19.77
N ARG A 524 10.36 -3.48 -20.12
CA ARG A 524 10.46 -2.36 -19.17
C ARG A 524 9.54 -1.20 -19.54
N ALA A 525 9.26 -0.36 -18.56
CA ALA A 525 8.61 0.93 -18.75
C ALA A 525 9.35 2.00 -17.93
N VAL A 526 9.56 3.18 -18.50
CA VAL A 526 10.13 4.35 -17.80
C VAL A 526 9.00 5.32 -17.52
N VAL A 527 8.75 5.59 -16.24
CA VAL A 527 7.83 6.63 -15.79
C VAL A 527 8.63 7.92 -15.64
N HIS A 528 8.36 8.90 -16.49
CA HIS A 528 9.00 10.20 -16.44
C HIS A 528 8.23 11.13 -15.51
N THR A 529 8.93 11.82 -14.61
CA THR A 529 8.33 12.77 -13.65
C THR A 529 9.24 13.97 -13.46
N GLU A 530 8.67 15.07 -12.96
CA GLU A 530 9.42 16.28 -12.57
C GLU A 530 10.47 16.03 -11.46
N LYS A 531 10.47 14.86 -10.79
CA LYS A 531 11.46 14.46 -9.77
C LYS A 531 12.57 13.55 -10.31
N GLY A 532 12.50 13.17 -11.59
CA GLY A 532 13.36 12.20 -12.26
C GLY A 532 12.61 10.98 -12.79
N ASP A 533 13.35 10.05 -13.38
CA ASP A 533 12.81 8.86 -14.04
C ASP A 533 12.75 7.65 -13.09
N ILE A 534 11.69 6.85 -13.20
CA ILE A 534 11.52 5.59 -12.48
C ILE A 534 11.41 4.46 -13.50
N THR A 535 12.38 3.54 -13.50
CA THR A 535 12.38 2.39 -14.43
C THR A 535 11.71 1.19 -13.77
N LEU A 536 10.65 0.70 -14.40
CA LEU A 536 9.91 -0.51 -14.04
C LEU A 536 10.33 -1.67 -14.94
N ARG A 537 10.49 -2.87 -14.37
CA ARG A 537 10.43 -4.14 -15.12
C ARG A 537 9.03 -4.71 -14.96
N LEU A 538 8.34 -4.95 -16.08
CA LEU A 538 7.00 -5.53 -16.10
C LEU A 538 7.09 -7.05 -15.90
N LEU A 539 6.13 -7.63 -15.17
CA LEU A 539 6.07 -9.04 -14.80
C LEU A 539 5.14 -9.80 -15.76
N VAL A 540 5.52 -9.82 -17.05
CA VAL A 540 4.73 -10.37 -18.16
C VAL A 540 4.29 -11.82 -17.90
N GLU A 541 5.13 -12.61 -17.23
CA GLU A 541 4.90 -14.04 -16.99
C GLU A 541 4.11 -14.35 -15.72
N GLU A 542 3.92 -13.38 -14.82
CA GLU A 542 3.19 -13.53 -13.57
C GLU A 542 1.84 -12.82 -13.55
N ALA A 543 1.71 -11.71 -14.30
CA ALA A 543 0.49 -10.90 -14.37
C ALA A 543 0.21 -10.46 -15.83
N PRO A 544 0.07 -11.40 -16.79
CA PRO A 544 -0.10 -11.08 -18.21
C PRO A 544 -1.31 -10.18 -18.51
N GLY A 545 -2.44 -10.33 -17.81
CA GLY A 545 -3.62 -9.49 -18.02
C GLY A 545 -3.39 -8.04 -17.58
N SER A 546 -2.85 -7.87 -16.37
CA SER A 546 -2.50 -6.56 -15.80
C SER A 546 -1.42 -5.84 -16.60
N VAL A 547 -0.40 -6.58 -17.05
CA VAL A 547 0.68 -6.02 -17.89
C VAL A 547 0.16 -5.61 -19.26
N ALA A 548 -0.69 -6.43 -19.90
CA ALA A 548 -1.31 -6.08 -21.18
C ALA A 548 -2.13 -4.78 -21.06
N SER A 549 -3.04 -4.69 -20.08
CA SER A 549 -3.84 -3.48 -19.85
C SER A 549 -2.99 -2.24 -19.54
N PHE A 550 -1.96 -2.35 -18.70
CA PHE A 550 -1.03 -1.24 -18.44
C PHE A 550 -0.28 -0.79 -19.71
N VAL A 551 0.13 -1.72 -20.57
CA VAL A 551 0.78 -1.43 -21.85
C VAL A 551 -0.20 -0.79 -22.84
N GLU A 552 -1.44 -1.23 -22.90
CA GLU A 552 -2.50 -0.61 -23.74
C GLU A 552 -2.76 0.83 -23.33
N LEU A 553 -3.01 1.08 -22.05
CA LEU A 553 -3.20 2.42 -21.49
C LEU A 553 -1.98 3.31 -21.70
N THR A 554 -0.76 2.75 -21.60
CA THR A 554 0.48 3.46 -21.91
C THR A 554 0.58 3.84 -23.40
N ARG A 555 0.31 2.90 -24.32
CA ARG A 555 0.28 3.15 -25.78
C ARG A 555 -0.77 4.20 -26.18
N GLN A 556 -1.88 4.27 -25.45
CA GLN A 556 -2.94 5.29 -25.60
C GLN A 556 -2.59 6.65 -24.97
N GLY A 557 -1.47 6.77 -24.24
CA GLY A 557 -1.09 7.99 -23.52
C GLY A 557 -1.97 8.29 -22.30
N PHE A 558 -2.77 7.33 -21.79
CA PHE A 558 -3.72 7.52 -20.70
C PHE A 558 -3.08 8.09 -19.42
N TYR A 559 -1.83 7.70 -19.15
CA TYR A 559 -1.06 8.10 -17.98
C TYR A 559 -0.38 9.47 -18.11
N ASN A 560 -0.33 10.05 -19.31
CA ASN A 560 0.32 11.33 -19.55
C ASN A 560 -0.44 12.45 -18.85
N GLY A 561 0.25 13.26 -18.06
CA GLY A 561 -0.35 14.34 -17.26
C GLY A 561 -1.14 13.88 -16.03
N ARG A 562 -1.18 12.57 -15.71
CA ARG A 562 -1.81 12.06 -14.47
C ARG A 562 -0.90 12.32 -13.27
N ASN A 563 -1.47 12.33 -12.07
CA ASN A 563 -0.73 12.66 -10.84
C ASN A 563 -0.59 11.45 -9.92
N PHE A 564 0.42 11.50 -9.05
CA PHE A 564 0.46 10.73 -7.82
C PHE A 564 -0.50 11.36 -6.80
N HIS A 565 -1.78 10.99 -6.85
CA HIS A 565 -2.84 11.56 -6.02
C HIS A 565 -2.75 11.15 -4.54
N ARG A 566 -2.02 10.07 -4.23
CA ARG A 566 -1.89 9.53 -2.87
C ARG A 566 -0.48 9.03 -2.60
N VAL A 567 0.25 9.74 -1.73
CA VAL A 567 1.57 9.31 -1.23
C VAL A 567 1.52 9.23 0.30
N VAL A 568 1.86 8.06 0.84
CA VAL A 568 1.82 7.76 2.28
C VAL A 568 3.22 7.36 2.76
N PRO A 569 3.82 8.09 3.72
CA PRO A 569 5.14 7.78 4.29
C PRO A 569 5.31 6.30 4.64
N ASN A 570 6.45 5.72 4.25
CA ASN A 570 6.79 4.29 4.42
C ASN A 570 5.84 3.26 3.78
N PHE A 571 4.76 3.66 3.12
CA PHE A 571 3.79 2.74 2.57
C PHE A 571 3.85 2.71 1.04
N VAL A 572 3.14 3.63 0.37
CA VAL A 572 3.02 3.63 -1.10
C VAL A 572 2.92 5.04 -1.68
N ALA A 573 3.41 5.19 -2.91
CA ALA A 573 3.05 6.27 -3.82
C ALA A 573 2.12 5.71 -4.91
N GLN A 574 0.92 6.25 -5.04
CA GLN A 574 -0.16 5.75 -5.90
C GLN A 574 -0.55 6.83 -6.92
N GLY A 575 -0.69 6.41 -8.18
CA GLY A 575 -1.04 7.25 -9.32
C GLY A 575 -1.96 6.54 -10.30
N GLY A 576 -2.10 7.11 -11.51
CA GLY A 576 -2.95 6.55 -12.57
C GLY A 576 -4.45 6.76 -12.39
N CYS A 577 -4.88 7.55 -11.39
CA CYS A 577 -6.30 7.92 -11.25
C CYS A 577 -6.75 8.83 -12.40
N PRO A 578 -7.89 8.54 -13.08
CA PRO A 578 -8.39 9.35 -14.19
C PRO A 578 -8.90 10.75 -13.75
N ARG A 579 -9.17 10.93 -12.45
CA ARG A 579 -9.67 12.18 -11.84
C ARG A 579 -8.63 12.95 -11.02
N GLY A 580 -7.55 12.29 -10.61
CA GLY A 580 -6.52 12.86 -9.72
C GLY A 580 -6.91 12.96 -8.24
N ASP A 581 -8.12 12.56 -7.84
CA ASP A 581 -8.60 12.62 -6.44
C ASP A 581 -8.64 11.24 -5.76
N GLY A 582 -8.22 10.19 -6.46
CA GLY A 582 -8.26 8.81 -6.02
C GLY A 582 -9.51 8.04 -6.41
N TRP A 583 -10.56 8.72 -6.88
CA TRP A 583 -11.82 8.07 -7.27
C TRP A 583 -11.85 7.71 -8.76
N GLY A 584 -12.64 6.71 -9.09
CA GLY A 584 -12.91 6.26 -10.45
C GLY A 584 -11.86 5.31 -11.03
N SER A 585 -12.35 4.44 -11.93
CA SER A 585 -11.60 3.40 -12.63
C SER A 585 -11.77 3.52 -14.16
N SER A 586 -11.29 2.52 -14.91
CA SER A 586 -11.66 2.31 -16.31
C SER A 586 -13.12 1.84 -16.45
N ASP A 587 -13.61 1.72 -17.68
CA ASP A 587 -14.90 1.11 -18.04
C ASP A 587 -14.92 -0.43 -17.92
N TYR A 588 -13.84 -1.04 -17.46
CA TYR A 588 -13.69 -2.48 -17.20
C TYR A 588 -12.99 -2.76 -15.86
N ASN A 589 -13.17 -3.99 -15.37
CA ASN A 589 -12.37 -4.58 -14.29
C ASN A 589 -11.35 -5.57 -14.84
N LEU A 590 -10.17 -5.58 -14.24
CA LEU A 590 -9.18 -6.64 -14.32
C LEU A 590 -9.39 -7.64 -13.18
N ARG A 591 -9.07 -8.91 -13.44
CA ARG A 591 -9.10 -9.98 -12.45
C ARG A 591 -7.78 -10.00 -11.68
N SER A 592 -7.82 -10.20 -10.36
CA SER A 592 -6.60 -10.25 -9.54
C SER A 592 -5.67 -11.41 -9.98
N GLU A 593 -4.39 -11.13 -10.20
CA GLU A 593 -3.35 -12.11 -10.57
C GLU A 593 -2.43 -12.29 -9.35
N LEU A 594 -2.79 -13.21 -8.45
CA LEU A 594 -2.25 -13.33 -7.10
C LEU A 594 -1.13 -14.38 -7.01
N GLY A 595 -0.15 -14.29 -7.92
CA GLY A 595 1.00 -15.20 -7.98
C GLY A 595 1.89 -15.16 -6.73
N ASP A 596 2.80 -16.14 -6.62
CA ASP A 596 3.76 -16.31 -5.51
C ASP A 596 4.86 -15.22 -5.53
N ARG A 597 4.45 -14.00 -5.19
CA ARG A 597 5.27 -12.78 -5.11
C ARG A 597 4.95 -12.08 -3.78
N ARG A 598 5.95 -11.40 -3.22
CA ARG A 598 5.77 -10.56 -2.01
C ARG A 598 5.96 -9.09 -2.34
N TYR A 599 5.22 -8.23 -1.65
CA TYR A 599 5.46 -6.80 -1.69
C TYR A 599 6.71 -6.44 -0.88
N GLY A 600 7.86 -6.50 -1.54
CA GLY A 600 9.11 -5.87 -1.10
C GLY A 600 9.11 -4.36 -1.36
N GLU A 601 10.29 -3.75 -1.25
CA GLU A 601 10.54 -2.37 -1.70
C GLU A 601 10.48 -2.28 -3.25
N GLY A 602 9.84 -1.23 -3.77
CA GLY A 602 9.71 -1.01 -5.21
C GLY A 602 8.77 -1.98 -5.95
N ALA A 603 8.04 -2.84 -5.24
CA ALA A 603 7.01 -3.66 -5.84
C ALA A 603 5.85 -2.76 -6.32
N VAL A 604 5.40 -2.99 -7.56
CA VAL A 604 4.34 -2.20 -8.19
C VAL A 604 3.07 -3.02 -8.30
N GLY A 605 2.00 -2.53 -7.68
CA GLY A 605 0.70 -3.21 -7.66
C GLY A 605 -0.44 -2.38 -8.24
N LEU A 606 -1.52 -3.06 -8.62
CA LEU A 606 -2.78 -2.41 -9.00
C LEU A 606 -3.61 -2.11 -7.74
N ALA A 607 -4.23 -0.92 -7.71
CA ALA A 607 -5.20 -0.59 -6.68
C ALA A 607 -6.55 -1.24 -6.99
N SER A 608 -7.32 -1.59 -5.95
CA SER A 608 -8.61 -2.26 -6.09
C SER A 608 -9.55 -1.92 -4.93
N ALA A 609 -10.86 -1.90 -5.22
CA ALA A 609 -11.96 -1.80 -4.26
C ALA A 609 -12.30 -3.15 -3.60
N GLY A 610 -11.51 -4.19 -3.88
CA GLY A 610 -11.77 -5.59 -3.56
C GLY A 610 -11.12 -6.52 -4.58
N LYS A 611 -11.19 -7.83 -4.34
CA LYS A 611 -10.74 -8.82 -5.33
C LYS A 611 -11.53 -8.66 -6.64
N ASP A 612 -10.85 -8.73 -7.78
CA ASP A 612 -11.40 -8.63 -9.13
C ASP A 612 -12.03 -7.26 -9.46
N THR A 613 -11.42 -6.19 -8.94
CA THR A 613 -11.84 -4.79 -9.19
C THR A 613 -10.66 -3.86 -9.51
N GLU A 614 -9.52 -4.44 -9.83
CA GLU A 614 -8.34 -3.77 -10.36
C GLU A 614 -8.66 -3.10 -11.70
N SER A 615 -7.96 -2.02 -12.05
CA SER A 615 -8.13 -1.31 -13.34
C SER A 615 -6.88 -0.50 -13.69
N CYS A 616 -7.00 0.81 -13.90
CA CYS A 616 -5.93 1.69 -14.37
C CYS A 616 -5.04 2.28 -13.25
N GLN A 617 -5.53 2.31 -12.00
CA GLN A 617 -4.78 2.85 -10.86
C GLN A 617 -3.70 1.89 -10.35
N TRP A 618 -2.50 2.40 -10.08
CA TRP A 618 -1.36 1.60 -9.61
C TRP A 618 -0.55 2.32 -8.53
N PHE A 619 0.25 1.56 -7.78
CA PHE A 619 1.08 2.07 -6.69
C PHE A 619 2.45 1.41 -6.62
N ILE A 620 3.46 2.14 -6.15
CA ILE A 620 4.82 1.68 -5.84
C ILE A 620 5.00 1.65 -4.32
N THR A 621 5.57 0.57 -3.77
CA THR A 621 5.89 0.47 -2.34
C THR A 621 7.22 1.14 -1.95
N HIS A 622 7.21 1.93 -0.87
CA HIS A 622 8.44 2.55 -0.31
C HIS A 622 9.28 1.60 0.55
N ALA A 623 8.65 0.55 1.08
CA ALA A 623 9.23 -0.43 2.00
C ALA A 623 8.44 -1.76 1.89
N PRO A 624 8.89 -2.86 2.51
CA PRO A 624 8.15 -4.12 2.50
C PRO A 624 6.76 -4.02 3.14
N THR A 625 5.71 -4.39 2.40
CA THR A 625 4.30 -4.31 2.82
C THR A 625 3.59 -5.67 2.79
N PRO A 626 4.05 -6.67 3.56
CA PRO A 626 3.59 -8.06 3.44
C PRO A 626 2.11 -8.32 3.82
N HIS A 627 1.35 -7.29 4.20
CA HIS A 627 -0.09 -7.35 4.39
C HIS A 627 -0.88 -7.24 3.07
N LEU A 628 -0.20 -6.89 1.98
CA LEU A 628 -0.72 -6.88 0.61
C LEU A 628 -0.45 -8.22 -0.13
N ASP A 629 0.49 -9.04 0.36
CA ASP A 629 0.87 -10.34 -0.24
C ASP A 629 -0.33 -11.26 -0.49
N GLY A 630 -0.56 -11.62 -1.76
CA GLY A 630 -1.67 -12.47 -2.17
C GLY A 630 -3.05 -11.81 -1.99
N ARG A 631 -3.12 -10.48 -1.97
CA ARG A 631 -4.37 -9.69 -1.91
C ARG A 631 -4.53 -8.64 -3.02
N TYR A 632 -3.41 -8.24 -3.63
CA TYR A 632 -3.34 -7.28 -4.74
C TYR A 632 -2.37 -7.83 -5.78
N THR A 633 -2.66 -7.63 -7.07
CA THR A 633 -1.76 -8.02 -8.17
C THR A 633 -0.44 -7.24 -8.11
N ILE A 634 0.71 -7.93 -8.22
CA ILE A 634 2.02 -7.31 -8.48
C ILE A 634 2.32 -7.50 -9.97
N PHE A 635 2.30 -6.41 -10.75
CA PHE A 635 2.49 -6.47 -12.21
C PHE A 635 3.83 -5.88 -12.68
N ALA A 636 4.56 -5.18 -11.80
CA ALA A 636 5.90 -4.68 -12.10
C ALA A 636 6.77 -4.55 -10.84
N GLN A 637 8.07 -4.31 -11.05
CA GLN A 637 9.05 -4.04 -10.01
C GLN A 637 9.93 -2.87 -10.45
N VAL A 638 10.12 -1.86 -9.59
CA VAL A 638 11.12 -0.81 -9.79
C VAL A 638 12.51 -1.45 -9.81
N VAL A 639 13.26 -1.18 -10.89
CA VAL A 639 14.66 -1.60 -11.08
C VAL A 639 15.64 -0.42 -11.09
N SER A 640 15.15 0.82 -11.23
CA SER A 640 15.92 2.05 -11.04
C SER A 640 14.99 3.21 -10.64
N GLY A 641 15.50 4.20 -9.91
CA GLY A 641 14.74 5.39 -9.47
C GLY A 641 14.02 5.26 -8.12
N MET A 642 14.43 4.36 -7.22
CA MET A 642 13.85 4.28 -5.86
C MET A 642 14.09 5.55 -5.03
N ASP A 643 15.17 6.28 -5.30
CA ASP A 643 15.42 7.60 -4.72
C ASP A 643 14.38 8.64 -5.22
N VAL A 644 14.00 8.60 -6.50
CA VAL A 644 12.92 9.41 -7.08
C VAL A 644 11.60 9.07 -6.38
N VAL A 645 11.26 7.78 -6.29
CA VAL A 645 10.08 7.29 -5.56
C VAL A 645 10.03 7.81 -4.12
N SER A 646 11.18 7.87 -3.42
CA SER A 646 11.24 8.38 -2.04
C SER A 646 10.96 9.89 -1.90
N ARG A 647 11.12 10.65 -2.99
CA ARG A 647 10.91 12.11 -3.07
C ARG A 647 9.55 12.52 -3.64
N LEU A 648 8.75 11.58 -4.15
CA LEU A 648 7.39 11.87 -4.63
C LEU A 648 6.53 12.41 -3.50
N ASP A 649 5.70 13.42 -3.79
CA ASP A 649 4.62 13.90 -2.93
C ASP A 649 3.29 13.95 -3.71
N ILE A 650 2.19 14.20 -2.99
CA ILE A 650 0.85 14.27 -3.57
C ILE A 650 0.79 15.40 -4.61
N GLY A 651 0.30 15.06 -5.80
CA GLY A 651 0.14 15.97 -6.91
C GLY A 651 1.33 16.02 -7.88
N ASP A 652 2.46 15.38 -7.57
CA ASP A 652 3.55 15.24 -8.54
C ASP A 652 3.05 14.54 -9.82
N ARG A 653 3.50 15.02 -10.99
CA ARG A 653 2.97 14.62 -12.30
C ARG A 653 3.78 13.49 -12.93
N ILE A 654 3.07 12.57 -13.58
CA ILE A 654 3.59 11.63 -14.57
C ILE A 654 3.55 12.36 -15.91
N ASP A 655 4.70 12.74 -16.45
CA ASP A 655 4.77 13.49 -17.70
C ASP A 655 4.42 12.59 -18.88
N LYS A 656 5.04 11.41 -18.94
CA LYS A 656 4.70 10.31 -19.83
C LYS A 656 5.18 8.97 -19.24
N ILE A 657 4.69 7.87 -19.79
CA ILE A 657 5.29 6.54 -19.59
C ILE A 657 5.80 6.04 -20.95
N GLU A 658 7.06 5.61 -21.01
CA GLU A 658 7.72 5.11 -22.22
C GLU A 658 8.03 3.61 -22.09
N LEU A 659 7.69 2.82 -23.12
CA LEU A 659 8.00 1.38 -23.16
C LEU A 659 9.37 1.15 -23.78
N VAL A 660 10.28 0.52 -23.02
CA VAL A 660 11.66 0.24 -23.47
C VAL A 660 11.95 -1.26 -23.40
N ARG A 661 12.69 -1.78 -24.39
CA ARG A 661 12.99 -3.22 -24.53
C ARG A 661 14.27 -3.63 -23.81
#